data_AF-I4C6R6-F1
#
_entry.id   AF-I4C6R6-F1
#
_cell.length_a   1.000
_cell.length_b   1.000
_cell.length_c   1.000
_cell.angle_alpha   90.00
_cell.angle_beta   90.00
_cell.angle_gamma   90.00
#
_symmetry.space_group_name_H-M   'P 1'
#
loop_
_entity.id
_entity.type
_entity.pdbx_description
1 polymer ?
#
loop_
_entity_poly.entity_id
_entity_poly.type
_entity_poly.pdbx_seq_one_letter_code
_entity_poly.pdbx_strand_id
1 'polypeptide(L)'
;MPVCEKDHSITGKIERISSEPRTAPKGGYLFRGIELSTDDDSSRVFVIFPDFVREDLYEFPLLCWEGAQVVCFGLELNNRLDDGSYIYGVTPTSDLVLEPCRVVSVTEAVEAAACIRSADVRFRVGPEEPFWMAKGKLIHTLFEHLLARLGEPSERTFQEAFRKALPSLVSVLPGSDIKIHLKSLEAEARTHFSNIKSWLKRNSPSFDYAEVEMDRMSVRWGLKGRADAILRREDNSTVLELKSGKVPVDDHLLQLCAYSLIFSENSPRNSEGYILYSATGKAERLKELENEKKNLVLSGRNRILFLKHSYTVNQSVSGDMVCGRNGKCFSRFHCNRLFGNAAEAFFPNESERRYYDRWFRVLSADAWAQEAEFARILDAATLKDRVSEGITLEIQEVRSPERIDSENGINDQDDNSSGEDPFPSENGQSGTLLKELVLSESSADLLPGEEIIVHRGDPCGPEAFRCRVKECADEKTTVRVRIPIFWNNRKEPGAWCNCVTNRSEGWFLDRIPFSRGREVARHALFSFFDKADKEVIASVVHDGSEEIKPEIRQAKANKNKVHTHDNVQHESTISPENISWSLNERQESAVQEALGCQTFHLIHGPPGTGKTRVLARLIRKCLERGERVLVACPTNVALDRLLLALIDLDVRNFLRIGGRFNVSKEFVRALELTHNTTALFQELASKEHDFKAFKKRVTETQLVGATAYQCTAHPVFLRQKFDRVVVDEAGQLDEPSTLGPISMAPKFILGGDHLQLPPVVKVQNQDPTSEGALLERSLFERLFDEADRQRVSSLEIQYRMNTEIQNIPSRLFYQGLLKPSQEAATRRLKLDLTNSRDPRVNRIIDPERPVVFVDIDGAENSKARPEEAEIACRITETLVNSGMAPHEIGIITPYRAQQSLIRRKLASGGSHISSLSADTVDSFQGGEREVIILSLARSDSVTTFLADKKRLNVSLSRARSKLILLGHGPVLREHPLFAELLQGLERVKM
;
A
#
# COMPACT_ATOMS: atom_id res chain seq x y z
N MET A 1 3.45 44.59 12.48
CA MET A 1 2.62 44.16 11.33
C MET A 1 3.11 42.79 10.92
N PRO A 2 2.34 41.71 11.16
CA PRO A 2 2.63 40.41 10.59
C PRO A 2 1.49 40.04 9.65
N VAL A 3 1.57 40.53 8.42
CA VAL A 3 0.75 40.11 7.29
C VAL A 3 1.75 39.92 6.18
N CYS A 4 1.81 38.73 5.58
CA CYS A 4 2.58 38.53 4.37
C CYS A 4 2.10 39.58 3.34
N GLU A 5 2.94 40.56 3.01
CA GLU A 5 2.57 41.81 2.33
C GLU A 5 1.99 41.64 0.91
N LYS A 6 1.80 40.41 0.42
CA LYS A 6 1.26 40.16 -0.93
C LYS A 6 -0.15 39.57 -0.96
N ASP A 7 -0.67 39.02 0.14
CA ASP A 7 -2.04 38.51 0.23
C ASP A 7 -2.50 38.54 1.71
N HIS A 8 -3.43 39.42 2.06
CA HIS A 8 -4.01 39.48 3.41
C HIS A 8 -4.74 38.16 3.73
N SER A 9 -4.07 37.26 4.46
CA SER A 9 -4.61 35.97 4.91
C SER A 9 -4.39 35.78 6.41
N ILE A 10 -5.31 35.06 7.05
CA ILE A 10 -5.23 34.67 8.46
C ILE A 10 -5.16 33.15 8.52
N THR A 11 -4.13 32.62 9.18
CA THR A 11 -3.96 31.19 9.42
C THR A 11 -3.99 30.93 10.92
N GLY A 12 -4.73 29.92 11.36
CA GLY A 12 -4.79 29.55 12.77
C GLY A 12 -5.50 28.22 13.02
N LYS A 13 -5.40 27.72 14.25
CA LYS A 13 -6.13 26.54 14.72
C LYS A 13 -7.42 26.93 15.39
N ILE A 14 -8.48 26.16 15.16
CA ILE A 14 -9.78 26.41 15.77
C ILE A 14 -9.75 25.99 17.25
N GLU A 15 -9.98 26.94 18.14
CA GLU A 15 -10.11 26.71 19.58
C GLU A 15 -11.57 26.51 19.99
N ARG A 16 -12.49 27.28 19.39
CA ARG A 16 -13.93 27.20 19.69
C ARG A 16 -14.79 27.42 18.46
N ILE A 17 -15.96 26.79 18.47
CA ILE A 17 -16.95 26.88 17.40
C ILE A 17 -18.28 27.29 18.01
N SER A 18 -18.83 28.39 17.54
CA SER A 18 -20.23 28.77 17.75
C SER A 18 -21.00 28.50 16.46
N SER A 19 -21.43 27.24 16.30
CA SER A 19 -22.21 26.86 15.14
C SER A 19 -23.65 27.35 15.24
N GLU A 20 -24.28 27.44 16.41
CA GLU A 20 -25.67 27.95 16.48
C GLU A 20 -25.76 29.42 16.03
N PRO A 21 -26.78 29.79 15.22
CA PRO A 21 -27.01 31.17 14.83
C PRO A 21 -27.20 32.09 16.04
N ARG A 22 -26.44 33.18 16.11
CA ARG A 22 -26.51 34.21 17.17
C ARG A 22 -26.89 35.56 16.58
N THR A 23 -27.61 36.38 17.35
CA THR A 23 -27.96 37.75 16.95
C THR A 23 -26.79 38.70 17.21
N ALA A 24 -26.48 39.56 16.25
CA ALA A 24 -25.46 40.61 16.42
C ALA A 24 -25.79 41.55 17.61
N PRO A 25 -24.78 42.10 18.34
CA PRO A 25 -24.96 42.90 19.56
C PRO A 25 -25.85 44.16 19.47
N LYS A 26 -26.31 44.52 18.26
CA LYS A 26 -27.19 45.67 17.99
C LYS A 26 -28.52 45.28 17.32
N GLY A 27 -28.93 44.01 17.38
CA GLY A 27 -30.21 43.55 16.81
C GLY A 27 -30.25 43.53 15.28
N GLY A 28 -29.09 43.40 14.63
CA GLY A 28 -28.94 43.43 13.17
C GLY A 28 -29.33 42.10 12.50
N TYR A 29 -28.36 41.22 12.30
CA TYR A 29 -28.46 39.97 11.54
C TYR A 29 -27.97 38.76 12.35
N LEU A 30 -28.27 37.53 11.91
CA LEU A 30 -27.75 36.31 12.52
C LEU A 30 -26.33 36.03 12.04
N PHE A 31 -25.51 35.44 12.88
CA PHE A 31 -24.17 35.00 12.52
C PHE A 31 -23.78 33.69 13.23
N ARG A 32 -22.83 32.97 12.63
CA ARG A 32 -22.06 31.89 13.28
C ARG A 32 -20.63 32.38 13.51
N GLY A 33 -19.84 31.69 14.32
CA GLY A 33 -18.48 32.14 14.61
C GLY A 33 -17.50 31.02 14.94
N ILE A 34 -16.21 31.29 14.69
CA ILE A 34 -15.09 30.47 15.16
C ILE A 34 -14.06 31.34 15.85
N GLU A 35 -13.38 30.77 16.85
CA GLU A 35 -12.23 31.36 17.54
C GLU A 35 -10.98 30.63 17.06
N LEU A 36 -9.98 31.39 16.62
CA LEU A 36 -8.69 30.90 16.11
C LEU A 36 -7.54 31.30 17.05
N SER A 37 -6.63 30.36 17.29
CA SER A 37 -5.29 30.61 17.81
C SER A 37 -4.31 30.74 16.63
N THR A 38 -3.51 31.81 16.61
CA THR A 38 -2.53 32.09 15.56
C THR A 38 -1.11 31.84 16.06
N ASP A 39 -0.21 31.39 15.20
CA ASP A 39 1.15 30.95 15.60
C ASP A 39 2.05 32.09 16.11
N ASP A 40 1.78 33.35 15.75
CA ASP A 40 2.70 34.48 15.94
C ASP A 40 2.26 35.55 16.97
N ASP A 41 1.16 35.36 17.71
CA ASP A 41 0.74 36.32 18.75
C ASP A 41 -0.21 35.66 19.77
N SER A 42 -0.13 36.05 21.04
CA SER A 42 -1.12 35.70 22.09
C SER A 42 -2.52 36.29 21.85
N SER A 43 -2.77 36.85 20.66
CA SER A 43 -3.98 37.52 20.25
C SER A 43 -5.00 36.50 19.73
N ARG A 44 -6.19 36.47 20.33
CA ARG A 44 -7.28 35.64 19.85
C ARG A 44 -7.91 36.27 18.61
N VAL A 45 -8.23 35.46 17.61
CA VAL A 45 -8.91 35.92 16.41
C VAL A 45 -10.29 35.30 16.35
N PHE A 46 -11.33 36.13 16.38
CA PHE A 46 -12.72 35.72 16.18
C PHE A 46 -13.12 35.98 14.74
N VAL A 47 -13.61 34.95 14.04
CA VAL A 47 -14.15 35.10 12.69
C VAL A 47 -15.66 34.89 12.75
N ILE A 48 -16.42 35.87 12.27
CA ILE A 48 -17.88 35.83 12.21
C ILE A 48 -18.37 35.61 10.78
N PHE A 49 -19.47 34.86 10.66
CA PHE A 49 -20.09 34.42 9.41
C PHE A 49 -21.54 34.91 9.38
N PRO A 50 -21.78 36.11 8.81
CA PRO A 50 -23.13 36.68 8.74
C PRO A 50 -24.06 35.88 7.84
N ASP A 51 -25.36 35.85 8.13
CA ASP A 51 -26.38 35.13 7.35
C ASP A 51 -26.59 35.65 5.91
N PHE A 52 -26.22 36.90 5.62
CA PHE A 52 -26.35 37.50 4.29
C PHE A 52 -25.20 37.16 3.33
N VAL A 53 -24.15 36.49 3.81
CA VAL A 53 -23.07 35.99 2.94
C VAL A 53 -23.56 34.79 2.12
N ARG A 54 -22.68 34.23 1.30
CA ARG A 54 -22.99 33.01 0.56
C ARG A 54 -23.26 31.84 1.51
N GLU A 55 -24.18 30.95 1.13
CA GLU A 55 -24.58 29.80 1.95
C GLU A 55 -23.40 28.91 2.35
N ASP A 56 -22.46 28.67 1.42
CA ASP A 56 -21.26 27.86 1.67
C ASP A 56 -20.36 28.44 2.78
N LEU A 57 -20.29 29.77 2.86
CA LEU A 57 -19.53 30.48 3.88
C LEU A 57 -20.31 30.51 5.20
N TYR A 58 -21.62 30.76 5.16
CA TYR A 58 -22.45 30.75 6.37
C TYR A 58 -22.48 29.36 7.04
N GLU A 59 -22.47 28.28 6.26
CA GLU A 59 -22.41 26.90 6.75
C GLU A 59 -21.01 26.45 7.13
N PHE A 60 -19.94 27.19 6.78
CA PHE A 60 -18.55 26.78 7.03
C PHE A 60 -18.29 26.36 8.50
N PRO A 61 -18.80 27.05 9.54
CA PRO A 61 -18.62 26.62 10.93
C PRO A 61 -19.23 25.25 11.27
N LEU A 62 -20.17 24.73 10.48
CA LEU A 62 -20.72 23.38 10.63
C LEU A 62 -19.76 22.29 10.14
N LEU A 63 -18.76 22.66 9.32
CA LEU A 63 -17.73 21.77 8.80
C LEU A 63 -16.48 21.73 9.69
N CYS A 64 -16.41 22.60 10.70
CA CYS A 64 -15.25 22.76 11.57
C CYS A 64 -15.27 21.79 12.77
N TRP A 65 -14.08 21.51 13.32
CA TRP A 65 -13.88 20.85 14.61
C TRP A 65 -12.73 21.51 15.37
N GLU A 66 -12.67 21.30 16.69
CA GLU A 66 -11.60 21.84 17.54
C GLU A 66 -10.24 21.24 17.16
N GLY A 67 -9.21 22.09 17.12
CA GLY A 67 -7.86 21.73 16.69
C GLY A 67 -7.64 21.77 15.18
N ALA A 68 -8.69 21.94 14.36
CA ALA A 68 -8.53 22.02 12.91
C ALA A 68 -7.78 23.29 12.49
N GLN A 69 -6.85 23.19 11.54
CA GLN A 69 -6.23 24.37 10.93
C GLN A 69 -7.18 25.03 9.93
N VAL A 70 -7.19 26.36 9.83
CA VAL A 70 -7.94 27.10 8.82
C VAL A 70 -7.08 28.22 8.25
N VAL A 71 -7.20 28.42 6.94
CA VAL A 71 -6.69 29.61 6.25
C VAL A 71 -7.88 30.40 5.70
N CYS A 72 -7.94 31.68 6.03
CA CYS A 72 -8.97 32.60 5.58
C CYS A 72 -8.35 33.71 4.73
N PHE A 73 -8.91 33.95 3.55
CA PHE A 73 -8.51 35.03 2.64
C PHE A 73 -9.62 36.07 2.49
N GLY A 74 -9.24 37.34 2.33
CA GLY A 74 -10.21 38.40 2.03
C GLY A 74 -11.23 38.65 3.14
N LEU A 75 -10.79 38.58 4.40
CA LEU A 75 -11.59 38.94 5.56
C LEU A 75 -11.61 40.46 5.77
N GLU A 76 -12.69 40.98 6.35
CA GLU A 76 -12.79 42.39 6.74
C GLU A 76 -12.65 42.54 8.26
N LEU A 77 -11.78 43.45 8.71
CA LEU A 77 -11.66 43.76 10.13
C LEU A 77 -12.93 44.46 10.63
N ASN A 78 -13.64 43.81 11.54
CA ASN A 78 -14.87 44.35 12.13
C ASN A 78 -14.57 45.15 13.40
N ASN A 79 -13.79 44.58 14.32
CA ASN A 79 -13.45 45.24 15.58
C ASN A 79 -12.12 44.76 16.15
N ARG A 80 -11.52 45.56 17.03
CA ARG A 80 -10.39 45.18 17.88
C ARG A 80 -10.82 45.34 19.33
N LEU A 81 -10.65 44.28 20.12
CA LEU A 81 -11.01 44.27 21.54
C LEU A 81 -9.88 44.86 22.39
N ASP A 82 -10.24 45.37 23.57
CA ASP A 82 -9.31 45.99 24.50
C ASP A 82 -8.24 45.03 25.03
N ASP A 83 -8.52 43.71 25.00
CA ASP A 83 -7.59 42.65 25.38
C ASP A 83 -6.59 42.28 24.26
N GLY A 84 -6.63 42.98 23.13
CA GLY A 84 -5.76 42.75 21.97
C GLY A 84 -6.33 41.79 20.94
N SER A 85 -7.48 41.16 21.19
CA SER A 85 -8.13 40.24 20.24
C SER A 85 -8.72 40.97 19.04
N TYR A 86 -8.85 40.26 17.92
CA TYR A 86 -9.41 40.79 16.68
C TYR A 86 -10.71 40.08 16.32
N ILE A 87 -11.69 40.83 15.81
CA ILE A 87 -12.92 40.29 15.23
C ILE A 87 -12.92 40.60 13.74
N TYR A 88 -12.94 39.56 12.91
CA TYR A 88 -13.05 39.66 11.46
C TYR A 88 -14.41 39.14 10.98
N GLY A 89 -14.98 39.80 9.98
CA GLY A 89 -16.14 39.33 9.24
C GLY A 89 -15.75 38.68 7.92
N VAL A 90 -16.41 37.56 7.60
CA VAL A 90 -16.37 36.95 6.28
C VAL A 90 -17.20 37.78 5.30
N THR A 91 -16.70 37.95 4.08
CA THR A 91 -17.36 38.67 2.98
C THR A 91 -17.79 37.70 1.87
N PRO A 92 -18.68 38.09 0.93
CA PRO A 92 -19.03 37.26 -0.22
C PRO A 92 -17.85 36.90 -1.14
N THR A 93 -16.71 37.60 -1.04
CA THR A 93 -15.49 37.34 -1.81
C THR A 93 -14.42 36.61 -1.01
N SER A 94 -14.65 36.31 0.27
CA SER A 94 -13.70 35.55 1.07
C SER A 94 -13.57 34.10 0.57
N ASP A 95 -12.35 33.57 0.71
CA ASP A 95 -12.05 32.16 0.44
C ASP A 95 -11.59 31.51 1.76
N LEU A 96 -12.14 30.33 2.07
CA LEU A 96 -11.87 29.61 3.31
C LEU A 96 -11.42 28.18 3.02
N VAL A 97 -10.31 27.78 3.62
CA VAL A 97 -9.70 26.46 3.42
C VAL A 97 -9.45 25.81 4.78
N LEU A 98 -10.14 24.70 5.05
CA LEU A 98 -10.01 23.90 6.28
C LEU A 98 -8.87 22.88 6.14
N GLU A 99 -7.99 22.67 7.11
CA GLU A 99 -6.81 21.79 7.01
C GLU A 99 -6.07 21.93 5.65
N PRO A 100 -5.43 23.07 5.35
CA PRO A 100 -4.76 23.32 4.06
C PRO A 100 -3.78 22.23 3.66
N CYS A 101 -3.05 21.65 4.61
CA CYS A 101 -2.07 20.58 4.36
C CYS A 101 -2.71 19.21 4.10
N ARG A 102 -4.02 19.04 4.32
CA ARG A 102 -4.77 17.83 3.93
C ARG A 102 -5.35 18.01 2.53
N VAL A 103 -4.52 17.68 1.53
CA VAL A 103 -4.86 17.87 0.12
C VAL A 103 -5.92 16.89 -0.39
N VAL A 104 -7.00 17.45 -0.94
CA VAL A 104 -8.13 16.73 -1.54
C VAL A 104 -7.93 16.64 -3.05
N SER A 105 -8.24 15.49 -3.67
CA SER A 105 -8.14 15.42 -5.14
C SER A 105 -9.20 16.29 -5.82
N VAL A 106 -8.85 16.90 -6.96
CA VAL A 106 -9.81 17.68 -7.78
C VAL A 106 -11.09 16.88 -8.07
N THR A 107 -10.96 15.58 -8.36
CA THR A 107 -12.12 14.72 -8.63
C THR A 107 -13.02 14.59 -7.41
N GLU A 108 -12.47 14.39 -6.21
CA GLU A 108 -13.25 14.32 -4.97
C GLU A 108 -13.94 15.65 -4.64
N ALA A 109 -13.22 16.77 -4.78
CA ALA A 109 -13.75 18.10 -4.50
C ALA A 109 -14.95 18.43 -5.41
N VAL A 110 -14.82 18.20 -6.72
CA VAL A 110 -15.91 18.43 -7.69
C VAL A 110 -17.09 17.49 -7.43
N GLU A 111 -16.83 16.22 -7.15
CA GLU A 111 -17.89 15.25 -6.84
C GLU A 111 -18.69 15.67 -5.59
N ALA A 112 -17.98 16.11 -4.54
CA ALA A 112 -18.59 16.57 -3.29
C ALA A 112 -19.32 17.91 -3.44
N ALA A 113 -18.82 18.82 -4.28
CA ALA A 113 -19.49 20.07 -4.62
C ALA A 113 -20.88 19.78 -5.21
N ALA A 114 -20.94 18.84 -6.15
CA ALA A 114 -22.20 18.48 -6.79
C ALA A 114 -23.10 17.57 -5.92
N CYS A 115 -22.55 16.68 -5.09
CA CYS A 115 -23.34 15.86 -4.13
C CYS A 115 -22.45 15.13 -3.11
N ILE A 116 -22.52 15.54 -1.84
CA ILE A 116 -21.73 14.90 -0.77
C ILE A 116 -22.07 13.43 -0.56
N ARG A 117 -23.33 12.99 -0.75
CA ARG A 117 -23.71 11.58 -0.68
C ARG A 117 -23.04 10.75 -1.78
N SER A 118 -22.96 11.29 -2.99
CA SER A 118 -22.29 10.61 -4.10
C SER A 118 -20.79 10.46 -3.82
N ALA A 119 -20.19 11.48 -3.19
CA ALA A 119 -18.82 11.43 -2.72
C ALA A 119 -18.62 10.40 -1.58
N ASP A 120 -19.56 10.30 -0.62
CA ASP A 120 -19.52 9.28 0.44
C ASP A 120 -19.67 7.86 -0.10
N VAL A 121 -20.55 7.65 -1.08
CA VAL A 121 -20.64 6.35 -1.78
C VAL A 121 -19.30 5.99 -2.41
N ARG A 122 -18.65 6.92 -3.13
CA ARG A 122 -17.32 6.64 -3.71
C ARG A 122 -16.26 6.41 -2.65
N PHE A 123 -16.34 7.13 -1.53
CA PHE A 123 -15.46 6.92 -0.39
C PHE A 123 -15.64 5.53 0.21
N ARG A 124 -16.88 5.00 0.31
CA ARG A 124 -17.18 3.66 0.84
C ARG A 124 -16.86 2.52 -0.12
N VAL A 125 -17.30 2.65 -1.37
CA VAL A 125 -17.31 1.57 -2.37
C VAL A 125 -16.02 1.54 -3.19
N GLY A 126 -15.41 2.70 -3.39
CA GLY A 126 -14.29 2.87 -4.30
C GLY A 126 -14.69 3.10 -5.75
N PRO A 127 -13.69 3.36 -6.62
CA PRO A 127 -13.92 3.43 -8.05
C PRO A 127 -14.17 2.01 -8.58
N GLU A 128 -15.41 1.70 -8.97
CA GLU A 128 -15.61 0.60 -9.90
C GLU A 128 -14.87 0.94 -11.20
N GLU A 129 -14.18 -0.03 -11.82
CA GLU A 129 -13.59 0.15 -13.16
C GLU A 129 -14.50 -0.45 -14.23
N PRO A 130 -15.59 0.25 -14.63
CA PRO A 130 -16.39 -0.19 -15.76
C PRO A 130 -15.59 -0.05 -17.06
N PHE A 131 -16.02 -0.79 -18.07
CA PHE A 131 -15.33 -0.86 -19.35
C PHE A 131 -15.13 0.50 -20.04
N TRP A 132 -16.07 1.44 -19.89
CA TRP A 132 -15.93 2.78 -20.46
C TRP A 132 -14.79 3.57 -19.80
N MET A 133 -14.47 3.33 -18.52
CA MET A 133 -13.34 3.97 -17.84
C MET A 133 -12.02 3.39 -18.33
N ALA A 134 -11.97 2.07 -18.56
CA ALA A 134 -10.82 1.40 -19.19
C ALA A 134 -10.57 1.89 -20.63
N LYS A 135 -11.63 2.14 -21.41
CA LYS A 135 -11.54 2.84 -22.71
C LYS A 135 -11.01 4.27 -22.56
N GLY A 136 -11.41 4.99 -21.52
CA GLY A 136 -10.85 6.31 -21.20
C GLY A 136 -9.33 6.25 -21.06
N LYS A 137 -8.81 5.33 -20.23
CA LYS A 137 -7.36 5.12 -20.06
C LYS A 137 -6.64 4.86 -21.39
N LEU A 138 -7.21 4.03 -22.27
CA LEU A 138 -6.68 3.81 -23.62
C LEU A 138 -6.54 5.15 -24.39
N ILE A 139 -7.55 6.00 -24.36
CA ILE A 139 -7.55 7.29 -25.05
C ILE A 139 -6.52 8.25 -24.46
N HIS A 140 -6.35 8.29 -23.13
CA HIS A 140 -5.31 9.10 -22.50
C HIS A 140 -3.91 8.60 -22.87
N THR A 141 -3.67 7.28 -22.89
CA THR A 141 -2.38 6.75 -23.37
C THR A 141 -2.09 7.14 -24.83
N LEU A 142 -3.10 7.13 -25.71
CA LEU A 142 -2.94 7.62 -27.09
C LEU A 142 -2.56 9.10 -27.13
N PHE A 143 -3.20 9.93 -26.30
CA PHE A 143 -2.93 11.36 -26.18
C PHE A 143 -1.51 11.64 -25.68
N GLU A 144 -1.07 10.95 -24.63
CA GLU A 144 0.28 11.08 -24.07
C GLU A 144 1.36 10.83 -25.13
N HIS A 145 1.24 9.73 -25.89
CA HIS A 145 2.23 9.37 -26.92
C HIS A 145 2.22 10.36 -28.09
N LEU A 146 1.04 10.89 -28.44
CA LEU A 146 0.91 11.93 -29.46
C LEU A 146 1.63 13.23 -29.06
N LEU A 147 1.47 13.66 -27.81
CA LEU A 147 2.12 14.87 -27.28
C LEU A 147 3.63 14.70 -27.12
N ALA A 148 4.08 13.54 -26.64
CA ALA A 148 5.51 13.26 -26.47
C ALA A 148 6.28 13.27 -27.80
N ARG A 149 5.62 12.89 -28.91
CA ARG A 149 6.25 12.65 -30.21
C ARG A 149 5.67 13.52 -31.32
N LEU A 150 5.43 14.79 -31.00
CA LEU A 150 4.95 15.80 -31.95
C LEU A 150 5.94 15.94 -33.13
N GLY A 151 5.64 15.27 -34.25
CA GLY A 151 6.46 15.29 -35.46
C GLY A 151 6.80 13.91 -36.03
N GLU A 152 6.61 12.83 -35.27
CA GLU A 152 6.85 11.46 -35.74
C GLU A 152 5.76 10.93 -36.70
N PRO A 153 6.06 9.87 -37.50
CA PRO A 153 5.08 9.18 -38.32
C PRO A 153 3.91 8.66 -37.48
N SER A 154 2.71 9.17 -37.76
CA SER A 154 1.54 8.97 -36.91
C SER A 154 1.08 7.51 -36.77
N GLU A 155 1.36 6.67 -37.76
CA GLU A 155 0.99 5.24 -37.68
C GLU A 155 1.84 4.50 -36.65
N ARG A 156 3.15 4.76 -36.61
CA ARG A 156 4.03 4.14 -35.62
C ARG A 156 3.65 4.56 -34.20
N THR A 157 3.43 5.86 -34.00
CA THR A 157 2.99 6.40 -32.71
C THR A 157 1.66 5.79 -32.25
N PHE A 158 0.69 5.63 -33.16
CA PHE A 158 -0.59 4.98 -32.84
C PHE A 158 -0.41 3.52 -32.41
N GLN A 159 0.34 2.72 -33.19
CA GLN A 159 0.52 1.29 -32.91
C GLN A 159 1.20 1.03 -31.57
N GLU A 160 2.27 1.78 -31.26
CA GLU A 160 2.98 1.66 -29.98
C GLU A 160 2.06 2.03 -28.80
N ALA A 161 1.34 3.16 -28.91
CA ALA A 161 0.44 3.64 -27.86
C ALA A 161 -0.76 2.70 -27.65
N PHE A 162 -1.37 2.22 -28.73
CA PHE A 162 -2.49 1.28 -28.69
C PHE A 162 -2.08 -0.03 -28.01
N ARG A 163 -0.96 -0.62 -28.44
CA ARG A 163 -0.41 -1.86 -27.84
C ARG A 163 -0.12 -1.69 -26.35
N LYS A 164 0.46 -0.56 -25.93
CA LYS A 164 0.80 -0.28 -24.52
C LYS A 164 -0.45 -0.18 -23.62
N ALA A 165 -1.57 0.29 -24.16
CA ALA A 165 -2.80 0.46 -23.40
C ALA A 165 -3.68 -0.80 -23.29
N LEU A 166 -3.50 -1.78 -24.20
CA LEU A 166 -4.33 -3.00 -24.25
C LEU A 166 -4.41 -3.78 -22.92
N PRO A 167 -3.31 -4.01 -22.17
CA PRO A 167 -3.36 -4.81 -20.95
C PRO A 167 -4.34 -4.27 -19.89
N SER A 168 -4.37 -2.95 -19.71
CA SER A 168 -5.30 -2.28 -18.78
C SER A 168 -6.75 -2.46 -19.23
N LEU A 169 -7.02 -2.43 -20.54
CA LEU A 169 -8.35 -2.59 -21.09
C LEU A 169 -8.86 -4.02 -21.02
N VAL A 170 -8.02 -5.01 -21.34
CA VAL A 170 -8.46 -6.42 -21.29
C VAL A 170 -8.73 -6.88 -19.86
N SER A 171 -8.12 -6.22 -18.86
CA SER A 171 -8.27 -6.60 -17.45
C SER A 171 -9.71 -6.54 -16.91
N VAL A 172 -10.58 -5.73 -17.52
CA VAL A 172 -11.98 -5.58 -17.09
C VAL A 172 -12.95 -6.53 -17.83
N LEU A 173 -12.46 -7.25 -18.84
CA LEU A 173 -13.27 -8.15 -19.67
C LEU A 173 -13.67 -9.46 -18.98
N PRO A 174 -12.81 -10.12 -18.17
CA PRO A 174 -13.14 -11.38 -17.49
C PRO A 174 -14.41 -11.28 -16.64
N GLY A 175 -15.32 -12.23 -16.80
CA GLY A 175 -16.61 -12.26 -16.10
C GLY A 175 -17.63 -11.19 -16.53
N SER A 176 -17.34 -10.34 -17.53
CA SER A 176 -18.30 -9.35 -18.06
C SER A 176 -19.10 -9.89 -19.26
N ASP A 177 -20.25 -9.30 -19.60
CA ASP A 177 -21.01 -9.65 -20.83
C ASP A 177 -20.58 -8.85 -22.07
N ILE A 178 -19.48 -8.10 -21.98
CA ILE A 178 -19.03 -7.21 -23.05
C ILE A 178 -18.58 -8.01 -24.26
N LYS A 179 -19.18 -7.72 -25.42
CA LYS A 179 -18.83 -8.27 -26.73
C LYS A 179 -18.10 -7.20 -27.52
N ILE A 180 -16.77 -7.17 -27.45
CA ILE A 180 -15.94 -6.27 -28.26
C ILE A 180 -14.87 -7.05 -29.01
N HIS A 181 -14.62 -6.63 -30.25
CA HIS A 181 -13.57 -7.18 -31.10
C HIS A 181 -12.42 -6.18 -31.21
N LEU A 182 -11.18 -6.67 -31.24
CA LEU A 182 -9.97 -5.85 -31.34
C LEU A 182 -10.05 -4.85 -32.51
N LYS A 183 -10.48 -5.30 -33.69
CA LYS A 183 -10.62 -4.45 -34.88
C LYS A 183 -11.59 -3.28 -34.68
N SER A 184 -12.71 -3.51 -33.99
CA SER A 184 -13.70 -2.45 -33.71
C SER A 184 -13.14 -1.44 -32.71
N LEU A 185 -12.43 -1.92 -31.69
CA LEU A 185 -11.79 -1.06 -30.70
C LEU A 185 -10.67 -0.22 -31.33
N GLU A 186 -9.87 -0.81 -32.21
CA GLU A 186 -8.82 -0.11 -32.94
C GLU A 186 -9.40 0.99 -33.84
N ALA A 187 -10.50 0.71 -34.56
CA ALA A 187 -11.17 1.70 -35.40
C ALA A 187 -11.70 2.90 -34.58
N GLU A 188 -12.28 2.64 -33.41
CA GLU A 188 -12.71 3.67 -32.45
C GLU A 188 -11.50 4.48 -31.97
N ALA A 189 -10.44 3.81 -31.49
CA ALA A 189 -9.20 4.43 -31.04
C ALA A 189 -8.55 5.33 -32.10
N ARG A 190 -8.55 4.90 -33.38
CA ARG A 190 -8.05 5.69 -34.52
C ARG A 190 -8.85 6.98 -34.72
N THR A 191 -10.16 6.93 -34.49
CA THR A 191 -11.03 8.12 -34.57
C THR A 191 -10.63 9.15 -33.51
N HIS A 192 -10.49 8.72 -32.25
CA HIS A 192 -10.03 9.59 -31.16
C HIS A 192 -8.64 10.17 -31.43
N PHE A 193 -7.70 9.31 -31.85
CA PHE A 193 -6.33 9.71 -32.19
C PHE A 193 -6.29 10.77 -33.30
N SER A 194 -7.10 10.60 -34.35
CA SER A 194 -7.20 11.57 -35.46
C SER A 194 -7.76 12.92 -34.98
N ASN A 195 -8.79 12.90 -34.15
CA ASN A 195 -9.41 14.12 -33.61
C ASN A 195 -8.43 14.90 -32.72
N ILE A 196 -7.75 14.20 -31.81
CA ILE A 196 -6.72 14.77 -30.93
C ILE A 196 -5.60 15.39 -31.76
N LYS A 197 -5.04 14.63 -32.71
CA LYS A 197 -3.99 15.10 -33.61
C LYS A 197 -4.40 16.34 -34.39
N SER A 198 -5.64 16.36 -34.91
CA SER A 198 -6.16 17.48 -35.69
C SER A 198 -6.36 18.73 -34.84
N TRP A 199 -6.72 18.58 -33.57
CA TRP A 199 -6.77 19.70 -32.62
C TRP A 199 -5.36 20.21 -32.26
N LEU A 200 -4.43 19.31 -31.95
CA LEU A 200 -3.04 19.67 -31.63
C LEU A 200 -2.36 20.40 -32.79
N LYS A 201 -2.50 19.92 -34.03
CA LYS A 201 -1.94 20.60 -35.22
C LYS A 201 -2.48 22.00 -35.46
N ARG A 202 -3.77 22.24 -35.15
CA ARG A 202 -4.38 23.58 -35.30
C ARG A 202 -3.90 24.55 -34.23
N ASN A 203 -3.60 24.06 -33.03
CA ASN A 203 -3.21 24.88 -31.89
C ASN A 203 -1.70 24.89 -31.62
N SER A 204 -0.91 24.06 -32.29
CA SER A 204 0.55 23.98 -32.09
C SER A 204 1.30 25.30 -32.29
N PRO A 205 0.89 26.26 -33.15
CA PRO A 205 1.53 27.57 -33.19
C PRO A 205 1.33 28.40 -31.90
N SER A 206 0.51 27.94 -30.97
CA SER A 206 0.16 28.64 -29.72
C SER A 206 0.94 28.15 -28.51
N PHE A 207 1.85 27.18 -28.66
CA PHE A 207 2.67 26.67 -27.56
C PHE A 207 4.02 26.12 -28.04
N ASP A 208 5.05 26.26 -27.21
CA ASP A 208 6.44 25.86 -27.49
C ASP A 208 6.68 24.38 -27.15
N TYR A 209 6.13 23.91 -26.03
CA TYR A 209 6.20 22.53 -25.56
C TYR A 209 4.99 22.16 -24.70
N ALA A 210 4.86 20.86 -24.40
CA ALA A 210 3.82 20.32 -23.54
C ALA A 210 4.42 19.42 -22.47
N GLU A 211 3.91 19.54 -21.26
CA GLU A 211 4.13 18.61 -20.15
C GLU A 211 2.87 17.75 -19.99
N VAL A 212 3.04 16.47 -19.68
CA VAL A 212 1.95 15.49 -19.69
C VAL A 212 1.91 14.76 -18.35
N GLU A 213 0.71 14.43 -17.86
CA GLU A 213 0.52 13.70 -16.60
C GLU A 213 1.21 14.36 -15.39
N MET A 214 1.17 15.70 -15.32
CA MET A 214 1.87 16.45 -14.29
C MET A 214 1.05 16.48 -12.99
N ASP A 215 1.57 15.85 -11.95
CA ASP A 215 1.02 15.89 -10.60
C ASP A 215 1.41 17.21 -9.89
N ARG A 216 0.43 17.92 -9.32
CA ARG A 216 0.66 19.08 -8.44
C ARG A 216 -0.20 19.03 -7.19
N MET A 217 0.31 19.71 -6.17
CA MET A 217 -0.33 19.91 -4.88
C MET A 217 -0.27 21.40 -4.53
N SER A 218 -1.34 21.90 -3.94
CA SER A 218 -1.46 23.26 -3.44
C SER A 218 -1.91 23.18 -1.99
N VAL A 219 -1.06 23.65 -1.08
CA VAL A 219 -1.43 23.88 0.33
C VAL A 219 -2.28 25.14 0.47
N ARG A 220 -2.16 26.11 -0.44
CA ARG A 220 -2.99 27.32 -0.43
C ARG A 220 -4.48 26.98 -0.54
N TRP A 221 -4.82 26.07 -1.46
CA TRP A 221 -6.20 25.65 -1.71
C TRP A 221 -6.54 24.30 -1.09
N GLY A 222 -5.55 23.60 -0.52
CA GLY A 222 -5.69 22.24 -0.01
C GLY A 222 -6.18 21.25 -1.08
N LEU A 223 -5.65 21.40 -2.30
CA LEU A 223 -6.04 20.62 -3.47
C LEU A 223 -4.82 19.89 -4.07
N LYS A 224 -5.08 18.72 -4.66
CA LYS A 224 -4.12 17.98 -5.50
C LYS A 224 -4.76 17.51 -6.78
N GLY A 225 -3.97 17.39 -7.83
CA GLY A 225 -4.49 16.99 -9.12
C GLY A 225 -3.42 16.63 -10.10
N ARG A 226 -3.81 15.83 -11.10
CA ARG A 226 -3.01 15.52 -12.26
C ARG A 226 -3.68 16.12 -13.48
N ALA A 227 -3.03 17.12 -14.10
CA ALA A 227 -3.51 17.63 -15.37
C ALA A 227 -3.09 16.67 -16.50
N ASP A 228 -3.99 16.41 -17.45
CA ASP A 228 -3.69 15.55 -18.61
C ASP A 228 -2.54 16.14 -19.42
N ALA A 229 -2.57 17.45 -19.67
CA ALA A 229 -1.44 18.18 -20.22
C ALA A 229 -1.39 19.65 -19.78
N ILE A 230 -0.18 20.21 -19.78
CA ILE A 230 0.09 21.64 -19.64
C ILE A 230 0.82 22.09 -20.89
N LEU A 231 0.19 22.98 -21.66
CA LEU A 231 0.78 23.59 -22.83
C LEU A 231 1.49 24.88 -22.40
N ARG A 232 2.78 25.02 -22.73
CA ARG A 232 3.60 26.15 -22.31
C ARG A 232 3.97 27.03 -23.49
N ARG A 233 3.88 28.34 -23.30
CA ARG A 233 4.38 29.35 -24.24
C ARG A 233 4.99 30.49 -23.45
N GLU A 234 6.29 30.72 -23.60
CA GLU A 234 7.02 31.70 -22.78
C GLU A 234 6.69 31.50 -21.27
N ASP A 235 6.17 32.53 -20.58
CA ASP A 235 5.77 32.48 -19.17
C ASP A 235 4.31 32.04 -18.96
N ASN A 236 3.55 31.77 -20.02
CA ASN A 236 2.16 31.35 -19.93
C ASN A 236 2.02 29.82 -19.88
N SER A 237 1.17 29.36 -18.98
CA SER A 237 0.76 27.96 -18.87
C SER A 237 -0.73 27.82 -19.18
N THR A 238 -1.07 26.81 -19.97
CA THR A 238 -2.45 26.51 -20.34
C THR A 238 -2.75 25.07 -19.97
N VAL A 239 -3.73 24.87 -19.09
CA VAL A 239 -4.17 23.53 -18.69
C VAL A 239 -5.05 22.95 -19.79
N LEU A 240 -4.76 21.72 -20.20
CA LEU A 240 -5.56 20.97 -21.17
C LEU A 240 -6.10 19.71 -20.49
N GLU A 241 -7.43 19.62 -20.41
CA GLU A 241 -8.17 18.47 -19.91
C GLU A 241 -8.75 17.69 -21.09
N LEU A 242 -8.55 16.37 -21.12
CA LEU A 242 -9.04 15.47 -22.14
C LEU A 242 -10.29 14.74 -21.63
N LYS A 243 -11.36 14.74 -22.43
CA LYS A 243 -12.57 13.94 -22.18
C LYS A 243 -12.82 12.98 -23.33
N SER A 244 -13.08 11.72 -23.00
CA SER A 244 -13.42 10.67 -23.97
C SER A 244 -14.89 10.69 -24.41
N GLY A 245 -15.79 11.31 -23.65
CA GLY A 245 -17.24 11.35 -23.87
C GLY A 245 -17.79 12.55 -24.67
N LYS A 246 -19.10 12.79 -24.59
CA LYS A 246 -19.83 13.90 -25.26
C LYS A 246 -19.77 15.23 -24.46
N VAL A 247 -20.02 16.34 -25.16
CA VAL A 247 -19.96 17.77 -24.73
C VAL A 247 -21.31 18.28 -24.19
N PRO A 248 -21.41 19.13 -23.14
CA PRO A 248 -20.69 19.16 -21.87
C PRO A 248 -21.61 18.81 -20.66
N VAL A 249 -20.99 18.56 -19.51
CA VAL A 249 -21.59 18.44 -18.17
C VAL A 249 -20.84 19.43 -17.29
N ASP A 250 -21.53 20.25 -16.50
CA ASP A 250 -20.94 21.36 -15.70
C ASP A 250 -19.73 20.92 -14.84
N ASP A 251 -19.70 19.66 -14.40
CA ASP A 251 -18.60 19.04 -13.64
C ASP A 251 -17.23 19.15 -14.36
N HIS A 252 -17.18 19.07 -15.70
CA HIS A 252 -15.91 19.18 -16.43
C HIS A 252 -15.29 20.58 -16.33
N LEU A 253 -16.14 21.62 -16.30
CA LEU A 253 -15.69 23.00 -16.14
C LEU A 253 -15.19 23.25 -14.72
N LEU A 254 -15.84 22.65 -13.71
CA LEU A 254 -15.37 22.69 -12.33
C LEU A 254 -14.00 22.00 -12.17
N GLN A 255 -13.77 20.88 -12.85
CA GLN A 255 -12.46 20.21 -12.87
C GLN A 255 -11.37 21.08 -13.50
N LEU A 256 -11.64 21.66 -14.67
CA LEU A 256 -10.70 22.58 -15.31
C LEU A 256 -10.41 23.80 -14.43
N CYS A 257 -11.45 24.38 -13.81
CA CYS A 257 -11.31 25.48 -12.85
C CYS A 257 -10.39 25.10 -11.67
N ALA A 258 -10.59 23.92 -11.10
CA ALA A 258 -9.77 23.43 -9.98
C ALA A 258 -8.31 23.19 -10.38
N TYR A 259 -8.05 22.65 -11.57
CA TYR A 259 -6.68 22.54 -12.08
C TYR A 259 -6.08 23.93 -12.32
N SER A 260 -6.80 24.86 -12.93
CA SER A 260 -6.31 26.24 -13.07
C SER A 260 -5.93 26.86 -11.72
N LEU A 261 -6.68 26.62 -10.63
CA LEU A 261 -6.30 27.08 -9.28
C LEU A 261 -4.94 26.55 -8.83
N ILE A 262 -4.68 25.24 -9.03
CA ILE A 262 -3.44 24.58 -8.61
C ILE A 262 -2.24 25.03 -9.47
N PHE A 263 -2.43 25.16 -10.78
CA PHE A 263 -1.32 25.38 -11.73
C PHE A 263 -1.01 26.86 -11.99
N SER A 264 -1.90 27.79 -11.61
CA SER A 264 -1.72 29.23 -11.87
C SER A 264 -1.38 30.09 -10.65
N GLU A 265 -1.09 29.48 -9.49
CA GLU A 265 -0.80 30.19 -8.23
C GLU A 265 0.29 31.25 -8.37
N ASN A 266 1.32 30.98 -9.17
CA ASN A 266 2.47 31.87 -9.33
C ASN A 266 2.32 32.87 -10.50
N SER A 267 1.23 32.80 -11.28
CA SER A 267 0.99 33.67 -12.43
C SER A 267 -0.51 33.79 -12.75
N PRO A 268 -1.28 34.49 -11.89
CA PRO A 268 -2.73 34.61 -12.00
C PRO A 268 -3.21 35.39 -13.24
N ARG A 269 -2.32 36.03 -14.00
CA ARG A 269 -2.70 36.95 -15.09
C ARG A 269 -3.04 36.26 -16.42
N ASN A 270 -2.75 34.97 -16.64
CA ASN A 270 -2.89 34.34 -17.98
C ASN A 270 -3.20 32.82 -17.98
N SER A 271 -3.92 32.29 -17.00
CA SER A 271 -4.22 30.84 -16.98
C SER A 271 -5.46 30.48 -17.80
N GLU A 272 -5.24 30.33 -19.11
CA GLU A 272 -6.25 29.75 -19.98
C GLU A 272 -6.38 28.24 -19.76
N GLY A 273 -7.59 27.71 -19.96
CA GLY A 273 -7.84 26.28 -19.88
C GLY A 273 -8.60 25.78 -21.10
N TYR A 274 -8.30 24.56 -21.55
CA TYR A 274 -9.07 23.88 -22.61
C TYR A 274 -9.62 22.56 -22.11
N ILE A 275 -10.85 22.25 -22.53
CA ILE A 275 -11.43 20.90 -22.45
C ILE A 275 -11.52 20.37 -23.86
N LEU A 276 -10.84 19.26 -24.16
CA LEU A 276 -10.86 18.60 -25.46
C LEU A 276 -11.69 17.32 -25.41
N TYR A 277 -12.76 17.26 -26.20
CA TYR A 277 -13.61 16.09 -26.32
C TYR A 277 -13.17 15.21 -27.49
N SER A 278 -12.30 14.24 -27.20
CA SER A 278 -11.64 13.39 -28.19
C SER A 278 -12.58 12.61 -29.11
N ALA A 279 -13.79 12.24 -28.66
CA ALA A 279 -14.78 11.56 -29.50
C ALA A 279 -15.27 12.42 -30.67
N THR A 280 -15.28 13.75 -30.52
CA THR A 280 -15.84 14.69 -31.51
C THR A 280 -14.82 15.68 -32.06
N GLY A 281 -13.66 15.82 -31.42
CA GLY A 281 -12.67 16.85 -31.73
C GLY A 281 -13.11 18.28 -31.35
N LYS A 282 -14.27 18.43 -30.69
CA LYS A 282 -14.71 19.72 -30.13
C LYS A 282 -13.85 20.08 -28.92
N ALA A 283 -13.59 21.37 -28.76
CA ALA A 283 -12.92 21.89 -27.58
C ALA A 283 -13.65 23.13 -27.07
N GLU A 284 -13.68 23.28 -25.75
CA GLU A 284 -14.17 24.47 -25.05
C GLU A 284 -13.01 25.17 -24.36
N ARG A 285 -13.02 26.50 -24.37
CA ARG A 285 -11.97 27.33 -23.77
C ARG A 285 -12.54 28.06 -22.56
N LEU A 286 -11.87 27.93 -21.44
CA LEU A 286 -12.08 28.76 -20.26
C LEU A 286 -11.11 29.95 -20.34
N LYS A 287 -11.66 31.15 -20.53
CA LYS A 287 -10.86 32.37 -20.70
C LYS A 287 -10.43 32.99 -19.37
N GLU A 288 -11.28 32.90 -18.34
CA GLU A 288 -11.02 33.42 -17.00
C GLU A 288 -11.64 32.48 -15.94
N LEU A 289 -11.03 32.46 -14.75
CA LEU A 289 -11.58 31.75 -13.60
C LEU A 289 -12.83 32.49 -13.08
N GLU A 290 -14.00 31.91 -13.32
CA GLU A 290 -15.25 32.40 -12.74
C GLU A 290 -15.26 32.15 -11.22
N ASN A 291 -15.45 33.22 -10.44
CA ASN A 291 -15.48 33.15 -8.97
C ASN A 291 -16.49 32.13 -8.44
N GLU A 292 -17.66 32.00 -9.07
CA GLU A 292 -18.69 31.03 -8.67
C GLU A 292 -18.18 29.58 -8.74
N LYS A 293 -17.46 29.22 -9.82
CA LYS A 293 -16.88 27.89 -10.00
C LYS A 293 -15.79 27.61 -8.96
N LYS A 294 -14.93 28.59 -8.68
CA LYS A 294 -13.93 28.52 -7.61
C LYS A 294 -14.60 28.23 -6.26
N ASN A 295 -15.66 28.97 -5.93
CA ASN A 295 -16.37 28.81 -4.66
C ASN A 295 -16.96 27.40 -4.50
N LEU A 296 -17.58 26.87 -5.57
CA LEU A 296 -18.10 25.50 -5.57
C LEU A 296 -17.01 24.46 -5.34
N VAL A 297 -15.84 24.62 -5.97
CA VAL A 297 -14.69 23.73 -5.77
C VAL A 297 -14.21 23.76 -4.30
N LEU A 298 -14.04 24.95 -3.72
CA LEU A 298 -13.59 25.09 -2.33
C LEU A 298 -14.63 24.56 -1.33
N SER A 299 -15.92 24.83 -1.57
CA SER A 299 -17.02 24.29 -0.78
C SER A 299 -17.05 22.75 -0.82
N GLY A 300 -16.99 22.16 -2.02
CA GLY A 300 -16.91 20.71 -2.19
C GLY A 300 -15.70 20.10 -1.48
N ARG A 301 -14.54 20.77 -1.58
CA ARG A 301 -13.29 20.39 -0.92
C ARG A 301 -13.40 20.40 0.61
N ASN A 302 -13.99 21.43 1.20
CA ASN A 302 -14.19 21.48 2.65
C ASN A 302 -15.20 20.43 3.13
N ARG A 303 -16.27 20.19 2.35
CA ARG A 303 -17.29 19.17 2.67
C ARG A 303 -16.73 17.74 2.64
N ILE A 304 -15.92 17.38 1.64
CA ILE A 304 -15.30 16.05 1.59
C ILE A 304 -14.27 15.87 2.72
N LEU A 305 -13.52 16.92 3.06
CA LEU A 305 -12.61 16.85 4.19
C LEU A 305 -13.38 16.61 5.51
N PHE A 306 -14.48 17.34 5.73
CA PHE A 306 -15.35 17.09 6.88
C PHE A 306 -15.91 15.66 6.88
N LEU A 307 -16.31 15.12 5.72
CA LEU A 307 -16.73 13.72 5.62
C LEU A 307 -15.60 12.75 5.98
N LYS A 308 -14.37 13.02 5.53
CA LYS A 308 -13.17 12.22 5.87
C LYS A 308 -12.79 12.32 7.35
N HIS A 309 -13.20 13.36 8.06
CA HIS A 309 -12.98 13.51 9.50
C HIS A 309 -14.11 12.87 10.33
N SER A 310 -15.37 13.14 9.97
CA SER A 310 -16.56 12.71 10.71
C SER A 310 -17.04 11.30 10.36
N TYR A 311 -16.60 10.76 9.22
CA TYR A 311 -16.98 9.45 8.67
C TYR A 311 -18.49 9.26 8.45
N THR A 312 -19.26 10.35 8.53
CA THR A 312 -20.71 10.32 8.47
C THR A 312 -21.22 11.48 7.65
N VAL A 313 -22.26 11.23 6.86
CA VAL A 313 -23.07 12.31 6.30
C VAL A 313 -24.19 12.53 7.31
N ASN A 314 -24.19 13.66 8.02
CA ASN A 314 -25.32 14.02 8.88
C ASN A 314 -26.61 13.96 8.06
N GLN A 315 -27.62 13.22 8.55
CA GLN A 315 -28.94 13.11 7.91
C GLN A 315 -29.69 14.45 7.85
N SER A 316 -29.14 15.53 8.43
CA SER A 316 -29.79 16.81 8.65
C SER A 316 -29.59 17.85 7.54
N VAL A 317 -29.46 17.43 6.28
CA VAL A 317 -29.74 18.33 5.14
C VAL A 317 -31.07 17.88 4.54
N SER A 318 -32.14 18.38 5.16
CA SER A 318 -33.53 18.37 4.68
C SER A 318 -33.98 17.11 3.91
N GLY A 319 -34.45 16.10 4.64
CA GLY A 319 -35.82 15.55 4.56
C GLY A 319 -36.46 15.08 3.24
N ASP A 320 -36.13 15.60 2.05
CA ASP A 320 -36.78 15.26 0.79
C ASP A 320 -35.74 14.90 -0.29
N MET A 321 -35.54 13.59 -0.49
CA MET A 321 -34.51 13.02 -1.37
C MET A 321 -34.92 12.99 -2.85
N VAL A 322 -34.95 14.15 -3.51
CA VAL A 322 -34.89 14.17 -4.98
C VAL A 322 -33.42 14.27 -5.40
N CYS A 323 -32.91 13.23 -6.06
CA CYS A 323 -31.56 13.27 -6.63
C CYS A 323 -31.50 14.36 -7.72
N GLY A 324 -30.83 15.48 -7.43
CA GLY A 324 -30.64 16.58 -8.38
C GLY A 324 -29.88 16.19 -9.65
N ARG A 325 -29.25 15.01 -9.67
CA ARG A 325 -28.49 14.47 -10.82
C ARG A 325 -29.29 13.46 -11.67
N ASN A 326 -30.61 13.65 -11.81
CA ASN A 326 -31.55 12.77 -12.54
C ASN A 326 -30.92 12.03 -13.74
N GLY A 327 -30.66 10.72 -13.58
CA GLY A 327 -30.13 9.83 -14.63
C GLY A 327 -28.62 9.95 -14.91
N LYS A 328 -27.91 10.89 -14.27
CA LYS A 328 -26.47 11.18 -14.48
C LYS A 328 -25.57 10.75 -13.30
N CYS A 329 -26.14 10.42 -12.13
CA CYS A 329 -25.37 9.99 -10.97
C CYS A 329 -24.96 8.51 -11.08
N PHE A 330 -23.67 8.24 -11.28
CA PHE A 330 -23.12 6.89 -11.28
C PHE A 330 -23.25 6.18 -9.94
N SER A 331 -23.24 6.95 -8.84
CA SER A 331 -23.39 6.40 -7.49
C SER A 331 -24.83 6.05 -7.12
N ARG A 332 -25.84 6.31 -7.99
CA ARG A 332 -27.27 6.22 -7.62
C ARG A 332 -27.67 4.86 -7.06
N PHE A 333 -27.20 3.77 -7.67
CA PHE A 333 -27.52 2.41 -7.23
C PHE A 333 -27.06 2.16 -5.78
N HIS A 334 -25.78 2.36 -5.50
CA HIS A 334 -25.21 2.18 -4.15
C HIS A 334 -25.71 3.25 -3.17
N CYS A 335 -25.98 4.47 -3.64
CA CYS A 335 -26.56 5.55 -2.85
C CYS A 335 -27.96 5.19 -2.34
N ASN A 336 -28.80 4.57 -3.17
CA ASN A 336 -30.11 4.08 -2.75
C ASN A 336 -29.99 2.94 -1.73
N ARG A 337 -29.02 2.03 -1.90
CA ARG A 337 -28.82 0.94 -0.93
C ARG A 337 -28.35 1.44 0.44
N LEU A 338 -27.44 2.43 0.45
CA LEU A 338 -26.85 2.96 1.69
C LEU A 338 -27.77 3.97 2.41
N PHE A 339 -28.52 4.77 1.65
CA PHE A 339 -29.29 5.91 2.20
C PHE A 339 -30.77 5.91 1.81
N GLY A 340 -31.24 4.93 1.04
CA GLY A 340 -32.64 4.83 0.63
C GLY A 340 -33.55 4.26 1.72
N ASN A 341 -34.79 3.97 1.34
CA ASN A 341 -35.80 3.48 2.27
C ASN A 341 -35.47 2.09 2.82
N ALA A 342 -35.97 1.77 4.02
CA ALA A 342 -35.67 0.52 4.74
C ALA A 342 -35.95 -0.78 3.94
N ALA A 343 -36.86 -0.76 2.96
CA ALA A 343 -37.13 -1.90 2.09
C ALA A 343 -35.98 -2.26 1.12
N GLU A 344 -35.07 -1.33 0.84
CA GLU A 344 -33.87 -1.52 0.01
C GLU A 344 -32.57 -1.44 0.84
N ALA A 345 -32.67 -1.63 2.17
CA ALA A 345 -31.55 -1.47 3.09
C ALA A 345 -30.37 -2.37 2.69
N PHE A 346 -29.18 -1.78 2.59
CA PHE A 346 -27.94 -2.51 2.29
C PHE A 346 -27.65 -3.60 3.34
N PHE A 347 -27.98 -3.35 4.60
CA PHE A 347 -27.83 -4.30 5.69
C PHE A 347 -29.19 -4.92 6.06
N PRO A 348 -29.33 -6.25 6.03
CA PRO A 348 -30.59 -6.93 6.34
C PRO A 348 -30.91 -6.95 7.84
N ASN A 349 -29.90 -6.79 8.71
CA ASN A 349 -30.06 -6.80 10.16
C ASN A 349 -29.11 -5.82 10.86
N GLU A 350 -29.34 -5.58 12.15
CA GLU A 350 -28.58 -4.62 12.94
C GLU A 350 -27.13 -5.08 13.22
N SER A 351 -26.90 -6.38 13.40
CA SER A 351 -25.56 -6.92 13.68
C SER A 351 -24.60 -6.71 12.50
N GLU A 352 -25.06 -6.95 11.26
CA GLU A 352 -24.31 -6.65 10.03
C GLU A 352 -24.01 -5.15 9.90
N ARG A 353 -25.00 -4.30 10.19
CA ARG A 353 -24.80 -2.85 10.19
C ARG A 353 -23.77 -2.42 11.23
N ARG A 354 -23.87 -2.91 12.46
CA ARG A 354 -22.93 -2.61 13.56
C ARG A 354 -21.52 -3.06 13.22
N TYR A 355 -21.38 -4.24 12.62
CA TYR A 355 -20.08 -4.75 12.17
C TYR A 355 -19.46 -3.84 11.10
N TYR A 356 -20.24 -3.47 10.09
CA TYR A 356 -19.78 -2.56 9.04
C TYR A 356 -19.40 -1.19 9.61
N ASP A 357 -20.30 -0.56 10.38
CA ASP A 357 -20.09 0.78 10.93
C ASP A 357 -18.86 0.83 11.86
N ARG A 358 -18.64 -0.22 12.64
CA ARG A 358 -17.43 -0.38 13.48
C ARG A 358 -16.17 -0.38 12.63
N TRP A 359 -16.06 -1.30 11.67
CA TRP A 359 -14.84 -1.40 10.85
C TRP A 359 -14.64 -0.18 9.96
N PHE A 360 -15.72 0.39 9.42
CA PHE A 360 -15.63 1.61 8.62
C PHE A 360 -15.07 2.77 9.44
N ARG A 361 -15.52 2.96 10.68
CA ARG A 361 -14.99 3.98 11.59
C ARG A 361 -13.51 3.74 11.91
N VAL A 362 -13.16 2.51 12.30
CA VAL A 362 -11.77 2.13 12.63
C VAL A 362 -10.82 2.38 11.46
N LEU A 363 -11.19 1.90 10.26
CA LEU A 363 -10.38 2.08 9.04
C LEU A 363 -10.22 3.54 8.68
N SER A 364 -11.28 4.33 8.83
CA SER A 364 -11.25 5.73 8.44
C SER A 364 -10.49 6.58 9.46
N ALA A 365 -10.57 6.27 10.76
CA ALA A 365 -9.75 6.87 11.81
C ALA A 365 -8.25 6.60 11.61
N ASP A 366 -7.88 5.36 11.33
CA ASP A 366 -6.49 5.00 11.02
C ASP A 366 -6.01 5.69 9.73
N ALA A 367 -6.85 5.77 8.68
CA ALA A 367 -6.53 6.50 7.46
C ALA A 367 -6.31 8.00 7.71
N TRP A 368 -7.17 8.64 8.52
CA TRP A 368 -7.04 10.05 8.88
C TRP A 368 -5.74 10.35 9.63
N ALA A 369 -5.35 9.45 10.54
CA ALA A 369 -4.09 9.54 11.27
C ALA A 369 -2.88 9.32 10.34
N GLN A 370 -2.93 8.36 9.41
CA GLN A 370 -1.87 8.15 8.41
C GLN A 370 -1.72 9.36 7.46
N GLU A 371 -2.82 9.99 7.07
CA GLU A 371 -2.80 11.20 6.26
C GLU A 371 -2.13 12.38 6.98
N ALA A 372 -2.08 12.39 8.32
CA ALA A 372 -1.40 13.43 9.09
C ALA A 372 0.11 13.47 8.82
N GLU A 373 0.74 12.31 8.60
CA GLU A 373 2.16 12.24 8.24
C GLU A 373 2.42 12.87 6.87
N PHE A 374 1.51 12.65 5.91
CA PHE A 374 1.61 13.27 4.59
C PHE A 374 1.26 14.76 4.62
N ALA A 375 0.39 15.21 5.52
CA ALA A 375 0.15 16.63 5.75
C ALA A 375 1.42 17.32 6.29
N ARG A 376 2.25 16.58 7.05
CA ARG A 376 3.43 17.12 7.74
C ARG A 376 4.65 17.43 6.84
N ILE A 377 5.26 16.53 6.07
CA ILE A 377 4.75 16.35 4.72
C ILE A 377 4.78 17.67 3.95
N LEU A 378 3.58 18.11 3.61
CA LEU A 378 3.34 19.31 2.83
C LEU A 378 3.58 20.62 3.61
N ASP A 379 3.63 20.57 4.94
CA ASP A 379 3.94 21.72 5.77
C ASP A 379 5.46 22.00 5.77
N ALA A 380 5.85 23.04 5.04
CA ALA A 380 7.24 23.47 4.92
C ALA A 380 7.86 23.91 6.27
N ALA A 381 7.05 24.36 7.24
CA ALA A 381 7.56 24.77 8.54
C ALA A 381 8.17 23.60 9.33
N THR A 382 7.73 22.37 9.06
CA THR A 382 8.18 21.16 9.75
C THR A 382 9.47 20.57 9.17
N LEU A 383 10.01 21.13 8.07
CA LEU A 383 11.17 20.57 7.38
C LEU A 383 12.35 20.34 8.33
N LYS A 384 12.65 21.32 9.19
CA LYS A 384 13.75 21.21 10.16
C LYS A 384 13.54 20.06 11.13
N ASP A 385 12.32 19.92 11.65
CA ASP A 385 11.96 18.85 12.57
C ASP A 385 12.05 17.49 11.87
N ARG A 386 11.52 17.38 10.65
CA ARG A 386 11.53 16.14 9.86
C ARG A 386 12.94 15.67 9.48
N VAL A 387 13.83 16.60 9.16
CA VAL A 387 15.26 16.31 8.92
C VAL A 387 15.91 15.84 10.23
N SER A 388 15.64 16.50 11.36
CA SER A 388 16.19 16.10 12.67
C SER A 388 15.71 14.71 13.13
N GLU A 389 14.49 14.33 12.75
CA GLU A 389 13.90 13.02 13.02
C GLU A 389 14.35 11.92 12.05
N GLY A 390 15.07 12.28 10.96
CA GLY A 390 15.51 11.35 9.91
C GLY A 390 14.38 10.86 9.01
N ILE A 391 13.24 11.57 8.97
CA ILE A 391 12.10 11.24 8.11
C ILE A 391 12.29 11.81 6.70
N THR A 392 12.82 13.03 6.63
CA THR A 392 13.28 13.66 5.40
C THR A 392 14.78 13.44 5.25
N LEU A 393 15.22 12.97 4.09
CA LEU A 393 16.62 12.68 3.79
C LEU A 393 17.24 13.79 2.96
N GLU A 394 18.42 14.27 3.36
CA GLU A 394 19.17 15.27 2.58
C GLU A 394 19.93 14.60 1.42
N ILE A 395 19.83 15.18 0.23
CA ILE A 395 20.50 14.72 -0.98
C ILE A 395 21.84 15.47 -1.11
N GLN A 396 22.95 14.71 -1.12
CA GLN A 396 24.30 15.28 -1.26
C GLN A 396 24.65 15.61 -2.71
N GLU A 397 24.31 14.71 -3.64
CA GLU A 397 24.71 14.81 -5.03
C GLU A 397 23.62 14.24 -5.95
N VAL A 398 23.49 14.82 -7.14
CA VAL A 398 22.64 14.29 -8.22
C VAL A 398 23.52 14.04 -9.44
N ARG A 399 23.62 12.78 -9.86
CA ARG A 399 24.42 12.35 -11.01
C ARG A 399 23.54 12.06 -12.22
N SER A 400 24.06 12.32 -13.41
CA SER A 400 23.44 11.88 -14.66
C SER A 400 24.11 10.58 -15.09
N PRO A 401 23.39 9.47 -15.29
CA PRO A 401 23.94 8.31 -15.96
C PRO A 401 24.18 8.62 -17.44
N GLU A 402 25.15 7.91 -18.04
CA GLU A 402 25.36 7.85 -19.48
C GLU A 402 24.07 7.40 -20.18
N ARG A 403 23.75 7.98 -21.35
CA ARG A 403 22.50 7.72 -22.08
C ARG A 403 22.29 6.22 -22.25
N ILE A 404 21.13 5.71 -21.81
CA ILE A 404 20.68 4.35 -22.12
C ILE A 404 19.64 4.48 -23.21
N ASP A 405 19.90 3.88 -24.37
CA ASP A 405 18.91 3.74 -25.44
C ASP A 405 17.68 2.97 -24.94
N SER A 406 16.53 3.36 -25.47
CA SER A 406 15.17 2.93 -25.12
C SER A 406 14.99 1.53 -24.50
N GLU A 407 14.08 1.42 -23.53
CA GLU A 407 13.57 0.18 -22.92
C GLU A 407 13.15 -0.87 -23.95
N ASN A 408 14.11 -1.67 -24.39
CA ASN A 408 13.99 -3.02 -24.92
C ASN A 408 15.29 -3.74 -24.56
N GLY A 409 15.38 -4.21 -23.31
CA GLY A 409 16.41 -5.19 -22.96
C GLY A 409 16.07 -6.50 -23.66
N ILE A 410 16.82 -6.81 -24.72
CA ILE A 410 17.38 -8.11 -25.14
C ILE A 410 17.87 -7.93 -26.59
N ASN A 411 19.18 -7.97 -26.81
CA ASN A 411 19.77 -8.89 -27.78
C ASN A 411 21.27 -9.08 -27.53
N ASP A 412 21.67 -10.31 -27.82
CA ASP A 412 22.90 -11.01 -27.48
C ASP A 412 24.18 -10.45 -28.12
N GLN A 413 25.30 -10.88 -27.53
CA GLN A 413 26.63 -10.85 -28.11
C GLN A 413 26.68 -11.67 -29.41
N ASP A 414 27.38 -11.10 -30.40
CA ASP A 414 28.06 -11.66 -31.60
C ASP A 414 27.88 -10.59 -32.70
N ASP A 415 28.88 -9.97 -33.32
CA ASP A 415 30.05 -10.58 -33.95
C ASP A 415 31.08 -9.48 -34.31
N ASN A 416 32.34 -9.86 -34.49
CA ASN A 416 33.44 -9.00 -34.91
C ASN A 416 33.25 -8.45 -36.34
N SER A 417 33.11 -7.13 -36.51
CA SER A 417 33.59 -6.47 -37.74
C SER A 417 33.85 -4.98 -37.52
N SER A 418 35.10 -4.59 -37.72
CA SER A 418 35.54 -3.22 -37.92
C SER A 418 34.78 -2.55 -39.07
N GLY A 419 34.01 -1.51 -38.76
CA GLY A 419 33.34 -0.67 -39.74
C GLY A 419 32.94 0.65 -39.09
N GLU A 420 33.36 1.75 -39.68
CA GLU A 420 33.10 3.13 -39.28
C GLU A 420 31.61 3.38 -39.05
N ASP A 421 31.26 4.00 -37.92
CA ASP A 421 29.90 4.41 -37.58
C ASP A 421 29.61 5.78 -38.24
N PRO A 422 28.69 5.89 -39.23
CA PRO A 422 28.32 7.17 -39.79
C PRO A 422 27.05 7.69 -39.11
N PHE A 423 27.07 8.99 -38.80
CA PHE A 423 25.96 9.88 -38.40
C PHE A 423 25.82 10.23 -36.90
N PRO A 424 26.11 11.49 -36.52
CA PRO A 424 25.52 12.09 -35.33
C PRO A 424 24.07 12.48 -35.67
N SER A 425 23.08 11.83 -35.05
CA SER A 425 21.69 12.26 -35.21
C SER A 425 21.40 13.48 -34.32
N GLU A 426 21.34 14.66 -34.94
CA GLU A 426 20.91 15.95 -34.36
C GLU A 426 19.42 16.02 -33.96
N ASN A 427 18.69 14.90 -33.93
CA ASN A 427 17.28 14.88 -33.58
C ASN A 427 17.10 14.45 -32.12
N GLY A 428 16.94 15.43 -31.23
CA GLY A 428 16.53 15.21 -29.85
C GLY A 428 15.24 14.41 -29.77
N GLN A 429 15.35 13.13 -29.44
CA GLN A 429 14.21 12.28 -29.13
C GLN A 429 13.73 12.55 -27.70
N SER A 430 12.40 12.57 -27.52
CA SER A 430 11.74 12.52 -26.22
C SER A 430 12.16 11.24 -25.50
N GLY A 431 12.81 11.36 -24.35
CA GLY A 431 13.25 10.22 -23.56
C GLY A 431 13.04 10.46 -22.08
N THR A 432 12.85 9.37 -21.34
CA THR A 432 12.88 9.39 -19.89
C THR A 432 14.33 9.33 -19.44
N LEU A 433 14.87 10.44 -18.95
CA LEU A 433 16.21 10.45 -18.36
C LEU A 433 16.11 9.88 -16.94
N LEU A 434 16.87 8.83 -16.65
CA LEU A 434 17.06 8.38 -15.28
C LEU A 434 18.11 9.30 -14.64
N LYS A 435 17.85 9.91 -13.49
CA LYS A 435 18.86 10.60 -12.68
C LYS A 435 19.19 9.76 -11.45
N GLU A 436 20.46 9.72 -11.05
CA GLU A 436 20.92 9.03 -9.84
C GLU A 436 21.04 10.03 -8.69
N LEU A 437 20.26 9.83 -7.62
CA LEU A 437 20.41 10.59 -6.38
C LEU A 437 21.42 9.92 -5.45
N VAL A 438 22.27 10.70 -4.79
CA VAL A 438 23.21 10.24 -3.76
C VAL A 438 22.81 10.88 -2.42
N LEU A 439 22.39 10.05 -1.46
CA LEU A 439 21.90 10.50 -0.16
C LEU A 439 23.04 10.65 0.85
N SER A 440 22.85 11.54 1.84
CA SER A 440 23.86 11.82 2.86
C SER A 440 24.13 10.71 3.87
N GLU A 441 23.19 9.77 3.99
CA GLU A 441 23.29 8.67 4.94
C GLU A 441 22.93 7.32 4.32
N SER A 442 23.70 6.29 4.72
CA SER A 442 23.44 4.86 4.48
C SER A 442 22.24 4.26 5.23
N SER A 443 21.53 5.07 6.01
CA SER A 443 20.46 4.64 6.92
C SER A 443 19.11 4.44 6.22
N ALA A 444 19.00 4.83 4.95
CA ALA A 444 17.76 4.82 4.22
C ALA A 444 17.39 3.41 3.73
N ASP A 445 16.56 2.70 4.51
CA ASP A 445 15.82 1.50 4.07
C ASP A 445 14.80 1.89 2.97
N LEU A 446 15.25 2.39 1.83
CA LEU A 446 14.43 2.59 0.64
C LEU A 446 14.38 1.26 -0.13
N LEU A 447 13.20 0.87 -0.59
CA LEU A 447 13.02 -0.35 -1.37
C LEU A 447 12.69 -0.02 -2.83
N PRO A 448 13.18 -0.81 -3.80
CA PRO A 448 12.70 -0.73 -5.17
C PRO A 448 11.15 -0.80 -5.21
N GLY A 449 10.54 0.18 -5.85
CA GLY A 449 9.10 0.35 -6.00
C GLY A 449 8.47 1.38 -5.04
N GLU A 450 9.17 1.82 -3.99
CA GLU A 450 8.64 2.81 -3.04
C GLU A 450 8.40 4.17 -3.71
N GLU A 451 7.31 4.84 -3.31
CA GLU A 451 6.97 6.18 -3.78
C GLU A 451 7.60 7.24 -2.87
N ILE A 452 8.22 8.24 -3.49
CA ILE A 452 8.94 9.32 -2.82
C ILE A 452 8.57 10.67 -3.44
N ILE A 453 8.85 11.74 -2.71
CA ILE A 453 8.84 13.11 -3.21
C ILE A 453 10.21 13.74 -3.00
N VAL A 454 10.74 14.38 -4.05
CA VAL A 454 12.04 15.06 -4.04
C VAL A 454 11.80 16.54 -4.25
N HIS A 455 12.34 17.41 -3.41
CA HIS A 455 12.04 18.84 -3.41
C HIS A 455 13.17 19.72 -2.85
N ARG A 456 13.13 21.03 -3.11
CA ARG A 456 14.03 22.05 -2.55
C ARG A 456 13.39 22.82 -1.39
N GLY A 457 13.10 22.10 -0.30
CA GLY A 457 12.55 22.68 0.92
C GLY A 457 11.03 22.88 0.93
N ASP A 458 10.43 23.19 -0.23
CA ASP A 458 8.96 23.24 -0.39
C ASP A 458 8.46 22.09 -1.31
N PRO A 459 7.73 21.10 -0.76
CA PRO A 459 7.17 19.98 -1.53
C PRO A 459 5.99 20.36 -2.44
N CYS A 460 5.42 21.56 -2.30
CA CYS A 460 4.39 22.10 -3.21
C CYS A 460 4.98 23.02 -4.28
N GLY A 461 6.26 23.40 -4.12
CA GLY A 461 6.97 24.28 -5.02
C GLY A 461 7.15 23.71 -6.44
N PRO A 462 7.55 24.56 -7.41
CA PRO A 462 7.82 24.13 -8.78
C PRO A 462 8.99 23.18 -8.96
N GLU A 463 9.85 23.07 -7.94
CA GLU A 463 11.02 22.19 -7.92
C GLU A 463 10.77 20.92 -7.10
N ALA A 464 9.51 20.46 -7.00
CA ALA A 464 9.12 19.22 -6.33
C ALA A 464 8.59 18.15 -7.31
N PHE A 465 9.00 16.90 -7.12
CA PHE A 465 8.66 15.79 -8.03
C PHE A 465 8.34 14.51 -7.27
N ARG A 466 7.22 13.89 -7.63
CA ARG A 466 6.84 12.55 -7.17
C ARG A 466 7.42 11.50 -8.10
N CYS A 467 8.03 10.46 -7.54
CA CYS A 467 8.56 9.36 -8.32
C CYS A 467 8.59 8.04 -7.55
N ARG A 468 9.05 6.98 -8.22
CA ARG A 468 9.28 5.67 -7.60
C ARG A 468 10.74 5.30 -7.66
N VAL A 469 11.21 4.67 -6.60
CA VAL A 469 12.53 4.07 -6.53
C VAL A 469 12.61 2.92 -7.53
N LYS A 470 13.46 2.99 -8.57
CA LYS A 470 13.62 1.88 -9.53
C LYS A 470 14.57 0.80 -9.03
N GLU A 471 15.67 1.20 -8.42
CA GLU A 471 16.74 0.34 -7.95
C GLU A 471 17.31 0.97 -6.68
N CYS A 472 17.77 0.14 -5.75
CA CYS A 472 18.59 0.56 -4.62
C CYS A 472 19.83 -0.32 -4.65
N ALA A 473 20.99 0.30 -4.83
CA ALA A 473 22.27 -0.38 -4.69
C ALA A 473 22.94 0.21 -3.46
N ASP A 474 23.13 -0.62 -2.42
CA ASP A 474 23.90 -0.27 -1.23
C ASP A 474 25.40 -0.36 -1.57
N GLU A 475 25.88 0.50 -2.45
CA GLU A 475 27.31 0.68 -2.63
C GLU A 475 27.80 1.69 -1.60
N LYS A 476 28.51 1.19 -0.58
CA LYS A 476 29.39 2.01 0.29
C LYS A 476 28.73 3.30 0.80
N THR A 477 27.57 3.19 1.44
CA THR A 477 26.84 4.27 2.14
C THR A 477 25.94 5.21 1.33
N THR A 478 25.60 4.89 0.07
CA THR A 478 24.76 5.74 -0.78
C THR A 478 23.56 4.99 -1.37
N VAL A 479 22.35 5.58 -1.35
CA VAL A 479 21.18 5.00 -2.06
C VAL A 479 21.02 5.67 -3.41
N ARG A 480 21.31 4.93 -4.48
CA ARG A 480 21.12 5.38 -5.87
C ARG A 480 19.65 5.30 -6.27
N VAL A 481 18.91 6.40 -6.23
CA VAL A 481 17.53 6.43 -6.74
C VAL A 481 17.52 6.87 -8.20
N ARG A 482 17.05 6.00 -9.12
CA ARG A 482 16.84 6.34 -10.54
C ARG A 482 15.46 6.93 -10.80
N ILE A 483 15.38 8.24 -11.09
CA ILE A 483 14.11 8.96 -11.29
C ILE A 483 13.89 9.29 -12.78
N PRO A 484 12.71 8.99 -13.35
CA PRO A 484 12.34 9.43 -14.70
C PRO A 484 12.06 10.94 -14.76
N ILE A 485 12.85 11.70 -15.52
CA ILE A 485 12.55 13.11 -15.85
C ILE A 485 12.10 13.17 -17.31
N PHE A 486 10.90 13.71 -17.53
CA PHE A 486 10.39 14.01 -18.86
C PHE A 486 11.00 15.33 -19.35
N TRP A 487 11.72 15.28 -20.47
CA TRP A 487 12.27 16.46 -21.14
C TRP A 487 11.65 16.62 -22.51
N ASN A 488 11.29 17.85 -22.88
CA ASN A 488 10.99 18.17 -24.27
C ASN A 488 11.38 19.63 -24.58
N ASN A 489 12.60 19.89 -25.09
CA ASN A 489 12.76 20.61 -26.36
C ASN A 489 14.19 20.77 -26.89
N ARG A 490 14.22 21.16 -28.18
CA ARG A 490 15.28 21.49 -29.16
C ARG A 490 16.30 22.60 -28.79
N LYS A 491 16.51 22.91 -27.51
CA LYS A 491 17.63 23.75 -27.08
C LYS A 491 18.38 23.01 -25.99
N GLU A 492 19.70 23.08 -26.05
CA GLU A 492 20.63 22.37 -25.16
C GLU A 492 20.19 22.39 -23.69
N PRO A 493 20.55 21.35 -22.91
CA PRO A 493 20.24 21.22 -21.49
C PRO A 493 20.97 22.30 -20.66
N GLY A 494 20.55 23.56 -20.77
CA GLY A 494 21.26 24.72 -20.21
C GLY A 494 20.67 25.30 -18.92
N ALA A 495 19.37 25.11 -18.66
CA ALA A 495 18.73 25.70 -17.47
C ALA A 495 18.65 24.73 -16.28
N TRP A 496 18.47 23.43 -16.54
CA TRP A 496 18.37 22.39 -15.49
C TRP A 496 19.73 21.89 -14.99
N CYS A 497 20.77 21.95 -15.82
CA CYS A 497 22.12 21.52 -15.41
C CYS A 497 22.78 22.50 -14.41
N ASN A 498 22.28 23.74 -14.31
CA ASN A 498 22.86 24.77 -13.45
C ASN A 498 22.07 25.02 -12.13
N CYS A 499 20.82 24.55 -11.99
CA CYS A 499 20.05 24.74 -10.76
C CYS A 499 20.33 23.70 -9.66
N VAL A 500 20.95 22.56 -10.02
CA VAL A 500 21.48 21.61 -9.03
C VAL A 500 22.84 22.07 -8.47
N THR A 501 23.50 23.05 -9.10
CA THR A 501 24.83 23.54 -8.68
C THR A 501 24.81 24.77 -7.78
N ASN A 502 23.65 25.36 -7.50
CA ASN A 502 23.56 26.56 -6.65
C ASN A 502 23.53 26.15 -5.16
N ARG A 503 24.70 26.18 -4.52
CA ARG A 503 25.02 25.64 -3.18
C ARG A 503 24.29 26.26 -1.97
N SER A 504 23.32 27.16 -2.15
CA SER A 504 22.68 27.86 -1.03
C SER A 504 21.49 27.11 -0.40
N GLU A 505 20.82 26.21 -1.13
CA GLU A 505 19.67 25.43 -0.63
C GLU A 505 19.78 23.95 -1.07
N GLY A 506 19.81 23.05 -0.09
CA GLY A 506 19.91 21.60 -0.28
C GLY A 506 18.65 20.96 -0.86
N TRP A 507 18.81 19.77 -1.45
CA TRP A 507 17.70 18.94 -1.94
C TRP A 507 17.29 17.94 -0.87
N PHE A 508 16.00 17.61 -0.82
CA PHE A 508 15.42 16.72 0.18
C PHE A 508 14.59 15.63 -0.46
N LEU A 509 14.48 14.50 0.22
CA LEU A 509 13.68 13.34 -0.17
C LEU A 509 12.79 12.92 1.01
N ASP A 510 11.48 12.95 0.81
CA ASP A 510 10.50 12.40 1.73
C ASP A 510 9.90 11.10 1.17
N ARG A 511 9.62 10.15 2.06
CA ARG A 511 8.81 8.96 1.72
C ARG A 511 7.35 9.37 1.67
N ILE A 512 6.62 8.94 0.64
CA ILE A 512 5.18 9.15 0.62
C ILE A 512 4.52 8.07 1.49
N PRO A 513 3.81 8.43 2.57
CA PRO A 513 3.15 7.45 3.41
C PRO A 513 2.17 6.61 2.59
N PHE A 514 2.34 5.30 2.63
CA PHE A 514 1.47 4.37 1.90
C PHE A 514 0.05 4.36 2.52
N SER A 515 -0.89 5.10 1.93
CA SER A 515 -2.29 5.19 2.40
C SER A 515 -3.26 4.26 1.65
N ARG A 516 -2.82 3.65 0.54
CA ARG A 516 -3.69 2.82 -0.32
C ARG A 516 -4.25 1.57 0.36
N GLY A 517 -3.58 1.06 1.40
CA GLY A 517 -4.02 -0.15 2.10
C GLY A 517 -5.41 -0.01 2.73
N ARG A 518 -5.64 1.09 3.46
CA ARG A 518 -6.91 1.31 4.18
C ARG A 518 -8.08 1.63 3.27
N GLU A 519 -7.82 2.38 2.21
CA GLU A 519 -8.80 2.60 1.15
C GLU A 519 -9.31 1.26 0.58
N VAL A 520 -8.39 0.35 0.26
CA VAL A 520 -8.74 -0.97 -0.29
C VAL A 520 -9.42 -1.86 0.74
N ALA A 521 -8.98 -1.84 2.01
CA ALA A 521 -9.63 -2.57 3.09
C ALA A 521 -11.09 -2.14 3.30
N ARG A 522 -11.38 -0.85 3.14
CA ARG A 522 -12.75 -0.32 3.20
C ARG A 522 -13.60 -0.74 2.00
N HIS A 523 -13.03 -0.77 0.79
CA HIS A 523 -13.73 -1.32 -0.37
C HIS A 523 -14.00 -2.83 -0.21
N ALA A 524 -13.05 -3.56 0.40
CA ALA A 524 -13.22 -4.96 0.73
C ALA A 524 -14.38 -5.18 1.72
N LEU A 525 -14.47 -4.33 2.75
CA LEU A 525 -15.59 -4.32 3.70
C LEU A 525 -16.94 -4.12 2.99
N PHE A 526 -17.05 -3.13 2.11
CA PHE A 526 -18.30 -2.94 1.34
C PHE A 526 -18.59 -4.13 0.40
N SER A 527 -17.58 -4.56 -0.37
CA SER A 527 -17.72 -5.67 -1.32
C SER A 527 -18.10 -6.99 -0.63
N PHE A 528 -17.71 -7.18 0.62
CA PHE A 528 -18.08 -8.36 1.40
C PHE A 528 -19.60 -8.44 1.60
N PHE A 529 -20.22 -7.38 2.10
CA PHE A 529 -21.68 -7.34 2.25
C PHE A 529 -22.43 -7.29 0.91
N ASP A 530 -21.78 -6.78 -0.13
CA ASP A 530 -22.38 -6.71 -1.46
C ASP A 530 -22.38 -8.06 -2.19
N LYS A 531 -21.29 -8.85 -2.07
CA LYS A 531 -21.03 -10.00 -2.95
C LYS A 531 -20.91 -11.35 -2.26
N ALA A 532 -20.56 -11.39 -0.98
CA ALA A 532 -20.30 -12.65 -0.29
C ALA A 532 -21.57 -13.48 -0.14
N ASP A 533 -21.41 -14.81 -0.13
CA ASP A 533 -22.49 -15.71 0.19
C ASP A 533 -23.01 -15.48 1.62
N LYS A 534 -24.33 -15.60 1.82
CA LYS A 534 -24.99 -15.31 3.10
C LYS A 534 -24.42 -16.13 4.25
N GLU A 535 -24.06 -17.38 4.00
CA GLU A 535 -23.45 -18.26 5.00
C GLU A 535 -22.04 -17.78 5.39
N VAL A 536 -21.28 -17.23 4.45
CA VAL A 536 -19.97 -16.63 4.72
C VAL A 536 -20.15 -15.39 5.58
N ILE A 537 -21.08 -14.49 5.23
CA ILE A 537 -21.40 -13.31 6.06
C ILE A 537 -21.79 -13.74 7.46
N ALA A 538 -22.72 -14.67 7.60
CA ALA A 538 -23.19 -15.17 8.89
C ALA A 538 -22.09 -15.84 9.72
N SER A 539 -21.08 -16.45 9.09
CA SER A 539 -19.94 -17.09 9.78
C SER A 539 -18.86 -16.10 10.25
N VAL A 540 -18.86 -14.89 9.70
CA VAL A 540 -17.87 -13.83 10.05
C VAL A 540 -18.50 -12.82 11.00
N VAL A 541 -19.74 -12.42 10.72
CA VAL A 541 -20.50 -11.43 11.48
C VAL A 541 -21.25 -12.15 12.61
N HIS A 542 -20.59 -12.30 13.75
CA HIS A 542 -21.23 -12.75 14.98
C HIS A 542 -21.37 -11.59 15.94
N ASP A 543 -22.56 -11.41 16.50
CA ASP A 543 -22.80 -10.48 17.59
C ASP A 543 -22.31 -11.19 18.87
N GLY A 544 -21.30 -10.64 19.54
CA GLY A 544 -20.82 -11.15 20.85
C GLY A 544 -21.85 -11.04 21.98
N SER A 545 -23.14 -10.88 21.64
CA SER A 545 -24.30 -10.78 22.52
C SER A 545 -25.14 -12.06 22.56
N GLU A 546 -24.92 -13.03 21.67
CA GLU A 546 -25.46 -14.39 21.89
C GLU A 546 -24.48 -15.17 22.77
N GLU A 547 -24.74 -15.13 24.09
CA GLU A 547 -24.32 -16.21 24.97
C GLU A 547 -24.56 -17.54 24.27
N ILE A 548 -23.48 -18.30 24.10
CA ILE A 548 -23.53 -19.72 23.75
C ILE A 548 -24.59 -20.34 24.67
N LYS A 549 -25.75 -20.70 24.11
CA LYS A 549 -26.80 -21.38 24.86
C LYS A 549 -26.15 -22.59 25.55
N PRO A 550 -26.28 -22.77 26.88
CA PRO A 550 -25.66 -23.87 27.62
C PRO A 550 -26.17 -25.28 27.23
N GLU A 551 -27.07 -25.36 26.26
CA GLU A 551 -27.84 -26.54 25.90
C GLU A 551 -27.07 -27.52 24.99
N ILE A 552 -25.95 -27.11 24.37
CA ILE A 552 -25.10 -28.03 23.57
C ILE A 552 -23.99 -28.68 24.41
N ARG A 553 -23.91 -28.40 25.73
CA ARG A 553 -22.99 -29.10 26.66
C ARG A 553 -23.58 -30.35 27.34
N GLN A 554 -24.88 -30.66 27.17
CA GLN A 554 -25.53 -31.84 27.75
C GLN A 554 -26.24 -32.71 26.72
N ALA A 555 -25.49 -33.25 25.77
CA ALA A 555 -25.85 -34.50 25.10
C ALA A 555 -24.61 -35.41 25.01
N LYS A 556 -24.08 -35.78 26.17
CA LYS A 556 -23.22 -36.97 26.29
C LYS A 556 -24.09 -38.21 26.39
N ALA A 557 -23.54 -39.29 25.86
CA ALA A 557 -23.84 -40.67 26.23
C ALA A 557 -25.17 -41.23 25.70
N ASN A 558 -25.11 -41.87 24.54
CA ASN A 558 -25.64 -43.21 24.47
C ASN A 558 -24.80 -44.14 23.58
N LYS A 559 -24.64 -45.36 24.11
CA LYS A 559 -23.78 -46.45 23.66
C LYS A 559 -24.29 -47.12 22.38
N ASN A 560 -23.32 -47.73 21.67
CA ASN A 560 -23.38 -48.95 20.86
C ASN A 560 -24.22 -48.95 19.57
N LYS A 561 -23.57 -49.21 18.42
CA LYS A 561 -23.41 -50.59 17.92
C LYS A 561 -22.46 -50.66 16.73
N VAL A 562 -21.64 -51.71 16.78
CA VAL A 562 -20.81 -52.28 15.72
C VAL A 562 -21.68 -52.66 14.53
N HIS A 563 -21.22 -52.33 13.31
CA HIS A 563 -21.51 -53.11 12.11
C HIS A 563 -20.22 -53.32 11.33
N THR A 564 -19.81 -54.58 11.29
CA THR A 564 -18.85 -55.18 10.35
C THR A 564 -19.54 -55.53 9.04
N HIS A 565 -18.71 -55.80 8.02
CA HIS A 565 -18.97 -56.25 6.63
C HIS A 565 -18.92 -55.12 5.59
N ASP A 566 -18.22 -55.24 4.45
CA ASP A 566 -17.32 -56.28 3.94
C ASP A 566 -16.45 -55.70 2.82
N ASN A 567 -15.33 -56.39 2.57
CA ASN A 567 -14.35 -56.17 1.51
C ASN A 567 -14.95 -55.97 0.11
N VAL A 568 -14.40 -55.01 -0.64
CA VAL A 568 -14.09 -55.18 -2.07
C VAL A 568 -12.68 -54.65 -2.32
N GLN A 569 -11.75 -55.57 -2.57
CA GLN A 569 -10.44 -55.33 -3.17
C GLN A 569 -10.52 -55.51 -4.69
N HIS A 570 -9.46 -55.01 -5.35
CA HIS A 570 -9.08 -55.04 -6.78
C HIS A 570 -9.38 -53.75 -7.56
N GLU A 571 -8.44 -53.14 -8.30
CA GLU A 571 -6.99 -53.37 -8.45
C GLU A 571 -6.37 -52.18 -9.21
N SER A 572 -5.18 -51.79 -8.75
CA SER A 572 -3.98 -51.34 -9.49
C SER A 572 -4.01 -50.24 -10.57
N THR A 573 -3.00 -49.38 -10.40
CA THR A 573 -2.12 -48.74 -11.40
C THR A 573 -2.63 -47.53 -12.17
N ILE A 574 -2.16 -46.33 -11.78
CA ILE A 574 -0.96 -45.68 -12.38
C ILE A 574 -0.32 -44.85 -11.26
N SER A 575 0.95 -45.12 -10.94
CA SER A 575 1.77 -44.36 -10.00
C SER A 575 2.32 -43.09 -10.66
N PRO A 576 2.05 -41.88 -10.13
CA PRO A 576 2.83 -40.70 -10.46
C PRO A 576 4.01 -40.63 -9.47
N GLU A 577 5.06 -41.43 -9.72
CA GLU A 577 6.37 -41.21 -9.10
C GLU A 577 6.99 -39.95 -9.71
N ASN A 578 6.75 -38.81 -9.06
CA ASN A 578 7.80 -37.93 -8.54
C ASN A 578 7.22 -36.58 -8.14
N ILE A 579 6.73 -36.51 -6.90
CA ILE A 579 6.47 -35.25 -6.20
C ILE A 579 6.99 -35.38 -4.77
N SER A 580 8.02 -34.59 -4.48
CA SER A 580 9.10 -34.90 -3.54
C SER A 580 8.87 -34.42 -2.10
N TRP A 581 7.73 -34.75 -1.48
CA TRP A 581 7.56 -34.74 -0.01
C TRP A 581 6.23 -35.40 0.42
N SER A 582 6.28 -36.23 1.47
CA SER A 582 5.10 -36.84 2.12
C SER A 582 4.59 -36.00 3.28
N LEU A 583 3.26 -35.90 3.44
CA LEU A 583 2.64 -35.33 4.63
C LEU A 583 2.55 -36.37 5.74
N ASN A 584 2.69 -35.93 7.00
CA ASN A 584 2.42 -36.79 8.15
C ASN A 584 0.90 -36.98 8.38
N GLU A 585 0.52 -37.90 9.25
CA GLU A 585 -0.88 -38.25 9.51
C GLU A 585 -1.73 -37.03 9.93
N ARG A 586 -1.22 -36.17 10.83
CA ARG A 586 -1.96 -34.97 11.26
C ARG A 586 -2.13 -33.96 10.13
N GLN A 587 -1.10 -33.76 9.33
CA GLN A 587 -1.15 -32.90 8.14
C GLN A 587 -2.18 -33.43 7.13
N GLU A 588 -2.22 -34.73 6.89
CA GLU A 588 -3.18 -35.33 5.95
C GLU A 588 -4.62 -35.26 6.48
N SER A 589 -4.82 -35.46 7.79
CA SER A 589 -6.11 -35.23 8.45
C SER A 589 -6.57 -33.78 8.31
N ALA A 590 -5.66 -32.81 8.50
CA ALA A 590 -5.96 -31.39 8.32
C ALA A 590 -6.41 -31.08 6.88
N VAL A 591 -5.80 -31.73 5.87
CA VAL A 591 -6.26 -31.62 4.47
C VAL A 591 -7.68 -32.18 4.33
N GLN A 592 -7.98 -33.35 4.90
CA GLN A 592 -9.32 -33.95 4.77
C GLN A 592 -10.41 -33.14 5.49
N GLU A 593 -10.12 -32.66 6.70
CA GLU A 593 -10.99 -31.78 7.49
C GLU A 593 -11.31 -30.50 6.71
N ALA A 594 -10.27 -29.81 6.19
CA ALA A 594 -10.43 -28.60 5.40
C ALA A 594 -11.17 -28.82 4.07
N LEU A 595 -10.91 -29.96 3.41
CA LEU A 595 -11.55 -30.33 2.15
C LEU A 595 -13.06 -30.63 2.33
N GLY A 596 -13.44 -31.14 3.50
CA GLY A 596 -14.82 -31.46 3.89
C GLY A 596 -15.61 -30.31 4.52
N CYS A 597 -15.02 -29.12 4.66
CA CYS A 597 -15.68 -28.00 5.34
C CYS A 597 -16.95 -27.53 4.62
N GLN A 598 -17.94 -27.08 5.41
CA GLN A 598 -19.19 -26.53 4.90
C GLN A 598 -19.02 -25.07 4.47
N THR A 599 -18.51 -24.22 5.37
CA THR A 599 -18.32 -22.78 5.12
C THR A 599 -16.86 -22.38 5.29
N PHE A 600 -16.25 -22.68 6.44
CA PHE A 600 -14.85 -22.34 6.68
C PHE A 600 -14.07 -23.39 7.46
N HIS A 601 -12.74 -23.33 7.33
CA HIS A 601 -11.80 -24.12 8.13
C HIS A 601 -10.53 -23.34 8.41
N LEU A 602 -9.95 -23.51 9.60
CA LEU A 602 -8.71 -22.88 10.01
C LEU A 602 -7.59 -23.92 10.07
N ILE A 603 -6.46 -23.62 9.44
CA ILE A 603 -5.23 -24.42 9.55
C ILE A 603 -4.21 -23.60 10.33
N HIS A 604 -4.05 -23.96 11.61
CA HIS A 604 -3.06 -23.37 12.48
C HIS A 604 -1.72 -24.09 12.29
N GLY A 605 -0.78 -23.37 11.68
CA GLY A 605 0.54 -23.89 11.35
C GLY A 605 1.65 -23.10 12.03
N PRO A 606 2.06 -23.52 13.25
CA PRO A 606 3.26 -23.01 13.93
C PRO A 606 4.55 -23.08 13.07
N PRO A 607 5.65 -22.41 13.47
CA PRO A 607 6.89 -22.35 12.71
C PRO A 607 7.44 -23.72 12.32
N GLY A 608 7.78 -23.88 11.04
CA GLY A 608 8.40 -25.09 10.52
C GLY A 608 7.46 -26.31 10.38
N THR A 609 6.15 -26.18 10.66
CA THR A 609 5.19 -27.30 10.58
C THR A 609 4.73 -27.66 9.17
N GLY A 610 5.20 -26.95 8.14
CA GLY A 610 4.85 -27.23 6.75
C GLY A 610 3.44 -26.76 6.34
N LYS A 611 2.90 -25.71 6.97
CA LYS A 611 1.60 -25.09 6.63
C LYS A 611 1.38 -24.91 5.12
N THR A 612 2.35 -24.29 4.44
CA THR A 612 2.27 -24.06 2.98
C THR A 612 2.19 -25.36 2.19
N ARG A 613 2.85 -26.45 2.63
CA ARG A 613 2.75 -27.78 2.02
C ARG A 613 1.35 -28.38 2.21
N VAL A 614 0.77 -28.23 3.40
CA VAL A 614 -0.61 -28.65 3.68
C VAL A 614 -1.61 -27.92 2.78
N LEU A 615 -1.48 -26.58 2.68
CA LEU A 615 -2.33 -25.77 1.80
C LEU A 615 -2.14 -26.14 0.33
N ALA A 616 -0.91 -26.35 -0.14
CA ALA A 616 -0.65 -26.77 -1.51
C ALA A 616 -1.30 -28.14 -1.82
N ARG A 617 -1.21 -29.11 -0.89
CA ARG A 617 -1.87 -30.41 -1.03
C ARG A 617 -3.40 -30.29 -1.04
N LEU A 618 -3.95 -29.43 -0.18
CA LEU A 618 -5.39 -29.13 -0.18
C LEU A 618 -5.82 -28.55 -1.53
N ILE A 619 -5.15 -27.51 -2.02
CA ILE A 619 -5.46 -26.86 -3.30
C ILE A 619 -5.40 -27.89 -4.42
N ARG A 620 -4.36 -28.73 -4.49
CA ARG A 620 -4.28 -29.80 -5.48
C ARG A 620 -5.50 -30.73 -5.44
N LYS A 621 -5.91 -31.21 -4.25
CA LYS A 621 -7.11 -32.07 -4.12
C LYS A 621 -8.40 -31.34 -4.55
N CYS A 622 -8.50 -30.03 -4.32
CA CYS A 622 -9.61 -29.23 -4.83
C CYS A 622 -9.60 -29.20 -6.37
N LEU A 623 -8.44 -28.96 -6.99
CA LEU A 623 -8.30 -28.95 -8.46
C LEU A 623 -8.62 -30.32 -9.08
N GLU A 624 -8.21 -31.41 -8.44
CA GLU A 624 -8.54 -32.79 -8.84
C GLU A 624 -10.06 -33.07 -8.77
N ARG A 625 -10.80 -32.36 -7.91
CA ARG A 625 -12.27 -32.39 -7.85
C ARG A 625 -12.95 -31.47 -8.87
N GLY A 626 -12.18 -30.79 -9.71
CA GLY A 626 -12.70 -29.82 -10.68
C GLY A 626 -13.02 -28.45 -10.09
N GLU A 627 -12.72 -28.20 -8.81
CA GLU A 627 -13.01 -26.93 -8.16
C GLU A 627 -12.12 -25.80 -8.72
N ARG A 628 -12.69 -24.61 -8.82
CA ARG A 628 -11.98 -23.36 -9.10
C ARG A 628 -11.57 -22.70 -7.79
N VAL A 629 -10.28 -22.51 -7.59
CA VAL A 629 -9.67 -22.07 -6.33
C VAL A 629 -9.00 -20.70 -6.50
N LEU A 630 -9.33 -19.77 -5.60
CA LEU A 630 -8.58 -18.52 -5.40
C LEU A 630 -7.60 -18.69 -4.24
N VAL A 631 -6.34 -18.40 -4.48
CA VAL A 631 -5.31 -18.32 -3.45
C VAL A 631 -4.96 -16.86 -3.18
N ALA A 632 -5.06 -16.47 -1.91
CA ALA A 632 -4.72 -15.13 -1.45
C ALA A 632 -3.60 -15.16 -0.40
N CYS A 633 -2.69 -14.19 -0.45
CA CYS A 633 -1.63 -14.02 0.55
C CYS A 633 -1.44 -12.52 0.89
N PRO A 634 -0.87 -12.18 2.06
CA PRO A 634 -0.55 -10.79 2.40
C PRO A 634 0.52 -10.18 1.49
N THR A 635 1.49 -10.98 1.04
CA THR A 635 2.64 -10.49 0.26
C THR A 635 2.87 -11.30 -1.00
N ASN A 636 3.55 -10.68 -1.99
CA ASN A 636 3.96 -11.36 -3.22
C ASN A 636 4.91 -12.55 -2.94
N VAL A 637 5.77 -12.43 -1.92
CA VAL A 637 6.72 -13.47 -1.51
C VAL A 637 5.99 -14.70 -0.96
N ALA A 638 4.98 -14.50 -0.10
CA ALA A 638 4.17 -15.60 0.41
C ALA A 638 3.40 -16.32 -0.72
N LEU A 639 2.86 -15.54 -1.67
CA LEU A 639 2.16 -16.09 -2.83
C LEU A 639 3.11 -16.88 -3.75
N ASP A 640 4.31 -16.36 -4.04
CA ASP A 640 5.33 -17.07 -4.83
C ASP A 640 5.69 -18.40 -4.19
N ARG A 641 5.95 -18.42 -2.88
CA ARG A 641 6.30 -19.63 -2.14
C ARG A 641 5.21 -20.70 -2.25
N LEU A 642 3.93 -20.32 -2.14
CA LEU A 642 2.82 -21.26 -2.26
C LEU A 642 2.66 -21.77 -3.70
N LEU A 643 2.84 -20.92 -4.72
CA LEU A 643 2.80 -21.34 -6.12
C LEU A 643 3.98 -22.24 -6.50
N LEU A 644 5.19 -21.99 -5.96
CA LEU A 644 6.34 -22.90 -6.11
C LEU A 644 6.02 -24.28 -5.52
N ALA A 645 5.46 -24.33 -4.30
CA ALA A 645 5.05 -25.59 -3.69
C ALA A 645 3.97 -26.33 -4.51
N LEU A 646 3.15 -25.62 -5.29
CA LEU A 646 2.18 -26.20 -6.21
C LEU A 646 2.82 -26.69 -7.51
N ILE A 647 3.81 -25.99 -8.05
CA ILE A 647 4.63 -26.45 -9.18
C ILE A 647 5.33 -27.77 -8.81
N ASP A 648 5.88 -27.86 -7.61
CA ASP A 648 6.47 -29.11 -7.09
C ASP A 648 5.46 -30.25 -7.03
N LEU A 649 4.16 -29.93 -6.85
CA LEU A 649 3.06 -30.87 -6.89
C LEU A 649 2.50 -31.11 -8.32
N ASP A 650 3.25 -30.72 -9.35
CA ASP A 650 2.91 -30.78 -10.79
C ASP A 650 1.66 -29.97 -11.18
N VAL A 651 1.30 -28.96 -10.38
CA VAL A 651 0.24 -28.01 -10.71
C VAL A 651 0.84 -26.88 -11.55
N ARG A 652 0.72 -27.00 -12.87
CA ARG A 652 1.25 -26.02 -13.82
C ARG A 652 0.19 -25.06 -14.36
N ASN A 653 -1.08 -25.45 -14.39
CA ASN A 653 -2.14 -24.59 -14.93
C ASN A 653 -2.69 -23.65 -13.86
N PHE A 654 -2.13 -22.44 -13.79
CA PHE A 654 -2.59 -21.38 -12.90
C PHE A 654 -2.36 -20.00 -13.51
N LEU A 655 -3.02 -19.00 -12.93
CA LEU A 655 -2.86 -17.60 -13.28
C LEU A 655 -2.46 -16.80 -12.03
N ARG A 656 -1.30 -16.15 -12.06
CA ARG A 656 -0.82 -15.25 -11.02
C ARG A 656 -1.07 -13.80 -11.43
N ILE A 657 -1.74 -13.04 -10.56
CA ILE A 657 -1.98 -11.61 -10.75
C ILE A 657 -0.72 -10.80 -10.42
N GLY A 658 -0.34 -9.91 -11.34
CA GLY A 658 0.90 -9.14 -11.29
C GLY A 658 1.79 -9.37 -12.52
N GLY A 659 2.97 -8.75 -12.49
CA GLY A 659 3.97 -8.82 -13.56
C GLY A 659 5.36 -9.15 -13.03
N ARG A 660 6.35 -9.20 -13.95
CA ARG A 660 7.73 -9.67 -13.68
C ARG A 660 8.49 -8.87 -12.60
N PHE A 661 8.12 -7.61 -12.35
CA PHE A 661 8.77 -6.78 -11.34
C PHE A 661 8.29 -7.05 -9.90
N ASN A 662 7.19 -7.79 -9.74
CA ASN A 662 6.56 -8.06 -8.44
C ASN A 662 6.69 -9.53 -8.03
N VAL A 663 7.59 -10.29 -8.68
CA VAL A 663 7.82 -11.71 -8.45
C VAL A 663 9.28 -11.96 -8.10
N SER A 664 9.50 -12.97 -7.28
CA SER A 664 10.85 -13.43 -6.93
C SER A 664 11.57 -13.98 -8.16
N LYS A 665 12.90 -13.82 -8.18
CA LYS A 665 13.78 -14.36 -9.23
C LYS A 665 13.65 -15.88 -9.34
N GLU A 666 13.48 -16.55 -8.21
CA GLU A 666 13.26 -17.99 -8.13
C GLU A 666 11.97 -18.40 -8.88
N PHE A 667 10.87 -17.68 -8.66
CA PHE A 667 9.61 -17.95 -9.34
C PHE A 667 9.70 -17.73 -10.85
N VAL A 668 10.36 -16.67 -11.30
CA VAL A 668 10.59 -16.42 -12.73
C VAL A 668 11.36 -17.59 -13.37
N ARG A 669 12.45 -18.03 -12.74
CA ARG A 669 13.24 -19.17 -13.20
C ARG A 669 12.40 -20.45 -13.27
N ALA A 670 11.55 -20.71 -12.28
CA ALA A 670 10.65 -21.86 -12.29
C ALA A 670 9.65 -21.81 -13.47
N LEU A 671 9.10 -20.63 -13.78
CA LEU A 671 8.22 -20.46 -14.94
C LEU A 671 8.94 -20.65 -16.29
N GLU A 672 10.20 -20.24 -16.39
CA GLU A 672 11.02 -20.44 -17.59
C GLU A 672 11.34 -21.92 -17.81
N LEU A 673 11.75 -22.62 -16.76
CA LEU A 673 12.04 -24.07 -16.80
C LEU A 673 10.80 -24.91 -17.13
N THR A 674 9.61 -24.42 -16.77
CA THR A 674 8.33 -25.09 -17.08
C THR A 674 7.67 -24.58 -18.37
N HIS A 675 8.32 -23.67 -19.10
CA HIS A 675 7.80 -23.01 -20.30
C HIS A 675 6.42 -22.35 -20.12
N ASN A 676 6.13 -21.85 -18.91
CA ASN A 676 4.81 -21.34 -18.53
C ASN A 676 4.79 -19.82 -18.27
N THR A 677 5.45 -19.05 -19.14
CA THR A 677 5.55 -17.58 -18.97
C THR A 677 4.20 -16.85 -19.05
N THR A 678 3.17 -17.49 -19.64
CA THR A 678 1.81 -16.94 -19.70
C THR A 678 0.97 -17.24 -18.45
N ALA A 679 1.55 -17.85 -17.42
CA ALA A 679 0.96 -17.93 -16.09
C ALA A 679 0.89 -16.55 -15.39
N LEU A 680 1.70 -15.57 -15.82
CA LEU A 680 1.60 -14.20 -15.34
C LEU A 680 0.51 -13.44 -16.10
N PHE A 681 -0.41 -12.81 -15.37
CA PHE A 681 -1.54 -12.10 -15.96
C PHE A 681 -1.12 -11.00 -16.95
N GLN A 682 -0.10 -10.21 -16.60
CA GLN A 682 0.36 -9.11 -17.45
C GLN A 682 0.97 -9.61 -18.77
N GLU A 683 1.68 -10.75 -18.74
CA GLU A 683 2.23 -11.40 -19.93
C GLU A 683 1.10 -11.93 -20.82
N LEU A 684 0.11 -12.59 -20.21
CA LEU A 684 -1.08 -13.07 -20.93
C LEU A 684 -1.83 -11.91 -21.60
N ALA A 685 -2.09 -10.84 -20.86
CA ALA A 685 -2.81 -9.65 -21.33
C ALA A 685 -2.07 -8.92 -22.47
N SER A 686 -0.74 -9.05 -22.53
CA SER A 686 0.08 -8.40 -23.56
C SER A 686 0.26 -9.26 -24.82
N LYS A 687 0.18 -10.59 -24.69
CA LYS A 687 0.43 -11.55 -25.79
C LYS A 687 -0.86 -12.06 -26.45
N GLU A 688 -1.96 -12.15 -25.71
CA GLU A 688 -3.23 -12.62 -26.25
C GLU A 688 -4.02 -11.47 -26.89
N HIS A 689 -4.14 -11.50 -28.20
CA HIS A 689 -4.82 -10.47 -28.99
C HIS A 689 -6.28 -10.84 -29.32
N ASP A 690 -6.69 -12.10 -29.11
CA ASP A 690 -8.09 -12.48 -29.16
C ASP A 690 -8.74 -12.29 -27.77
N PHE A 691 -9.51 -11.22 -27.62
CA PHE A 691 -10.23 -10.91 -26.39
C PHE A 691 -11.20 -12.02 -25.94
N LYS A 692 -11.75 -12.80 -26.87
CA LYS A 692 -12.60 -13.94 -26.53
C LYS A 692 -11.76 -15.07 -25.95
N ALA A 693 -10.61 -15.35 -26.55
CA ALA A 693 -9.66 -16.34 -26.03
C ALA A 693 -9.10 -15.92 -24.66
N PHE A 694 -8.69 -14.66 -24.51
CA PHE A 694 -8.24 -14.09 -23.23
C PHE A 694 -9.29 -14.25 -22.14
N LYS A 695 -10.52 -13.79 -22.40
CA LYS A 695 -11.64 -13.89 -21.46
C LYS A 695 -11.92 -15.34 -21.08
N LYS A 696 -11.93 -16.24 -22.06
CA LYS A 696 -12.13 -17.68 -21.85
C LYS A 696 -11.03 -18.23 -20.94
N ARG A 697 -9.77 -18.00 -21.27
CA ARG A 697 -8.62 -18.48 -20.51
C ARG A 697 -8.65 -18.02 -19.06
N VAL A 698 -8.87 -16.74 -18.79
CA VAL A 698 -8.92 -16.22 -17.41
C VAL A 698 -10.10 -16.82 -16.63
N THR A 699 -11.28 -16.91 -17.27
CA THR A 699 -12.50 -17.40 -16.61
C THR A 699 -12.43 -18.91 -16.33
N GLU A 700 -11.83 -19.70 -17.23
CA GLU A 700 -11.73 -21.15 -17.12
C GLU A 700 -10.48 -21.62 -16.34
N THR A 701 -9.54 -20.74 -16.03
CA THR A 701 -8.38 -21.12 -15.22
C THR A 701 -8.86 -21.55 -13.82
N GLN A 702 -8.55 -22.80 -13.46
CA GLN A 702 -8.99 -23.39 -12.20
C GLN A 702 -8.28 -22.79 -10.98
N LEU A 703 -7.01 -22.40 -11.10
CA LEU A 703 -6.24 -21.83 -10.00
C LEU A 703 -5.83 -20.38 -10.31
N VAL A 704 -6.28 -19.43 -9.49
CA VAL A 704 -5.86 -18.03 -9.58
C VAL A 704 -5.17 -17.64 -8.27
N GLY A 705 -3.97 -17.06 -8.37
CA GLY A 705 -3.20 -16.57 -7.22
C GLY A 705 -3.06 -15.04 -7.25
N ALA A 706 -3.35 -14.38 -6.13
CA ALA A 706 -3.19 -12.93 -5.98
C ALA A 706 -2.86 -12.55 -4.54
N THR A 707 -2.40 -11.32 -4.30
CA THR A 707 -2.38 -10.80 -2.92
C THR A 707 -3.80 -10.46 -2.46
N ALA A 708 -4.05 -10.46 -1.15
CA ALA A 708 -5.36 -10.05 -0.61
C ALA A 708 -5.76 -8.64 -1.07
N TYR A 709 -4.79 -7.72 -1.12
CA TYR A 709 -4.95 -6.39 -1.70
C TYR A 709 -5.40 -6.44 -3.18
N GLN A 710 -4.74 -7.25 -4.00
CA GLN A 710 -5.07 -7.39 -5.42
C GLN A 710 -6.46 -8.00 -5.63
N CYS A 711 -6.92 -8.89 -4.75
CA CYS A 711 -8.27 -9.47 -4.84
C CYS A 711 -9.33 -8.36 -4.85
N THR A 712 -9.17 -7.33 -4.02
CA THR A 712 -10.10 -6.20 -3.96
C THR A 712 -9.81 -5.15 -5.04
N ALA A 713 -8.53 -4.82 -5.28
CA ALA A 713 -8.15 -3.67 -6.10
C ALA A 713 -8.04 -3.96 -7.60
N HIS A 714 -7.79 -5.21 -8.02
CA HIS A 714 -7.52 -5.53 -9.41
C HIS A 714 -8.82 -5.79 -10.20
N PRO A 715 -9.07 -5.11 -11.34
CA PRO A 715 -10.35 -5.19 -12.06
C PRO A 715 -10.76 -6.59 -12.51
N VAL A 716 -9.79 -7.50 -12.69
CA VAL A 716 -10.04 -8.90 -13.04
C VAL A 716 -11.04 -9.56 -12.09
N PHE A 717 -11.04 -9.20 -10.80
CA PHE A 717 -11.86 -9.83 -9.77
C PHE A 717 -13.25 -9.23 -9.64
N LEU A 718 -13.56 -8.14 -10.34
CA LEU A 718 -14.85 -7.44 -10.22
C LEU A 718 -16.06 -8.39 -10.38
N ARG A 719 -15.92 -9.42 -11.24
CA ARG A 719 -16.98 -10.36 -11.64
C ARG A 719 -16.54 -11.83 -11.62
N GLN A 720 -15.48 -12.17 -10.88
CA GLN A 720 -15.01 -13.55 -10.79
C GLN A 720 -15.66 -14.25 -9.61
N LYS A 721 -15.96 -15.54 -9.77
CA LYS A 721 -16.42 -16.43 -8.71
C LYS A 721 -15.54 -17.66 -8.63
N PHE A 722 -15.37 -18.18 -7.43
CA PHE A 722 -14.58 -19.36 -7.13
C PHE A 722 -15.42 -20.31 -6.29
N ASP A 723 -15.10 -21.60 -6.33
CA ASP A 723 -15.73 -22.59 -5.46
C ASP A 723 -15.14 -22.53 -4.06
N ARG A 724 -13.86 -22.14 -3.96
CA ARG A 724 -13.11 -22.08 -2.70
C ARG A 724 -12.03 -21.00 -2.71
N VAL A 725 -11.87 -20.35 -1.57
CA VAL A 725 -10.77 -19.41 -1.29
C VAL A 725 -9.81 -20.04 -0.29
N VAL A 726 -8.51 -19.92 -0.52
CA VAL A 726 -7.46 -20.33 0.42
C VAL A 726 -6.57 -19.13 0.71
N VAL A 727 -6.52 -18.70 1.96
CA VAL A 727 -5.68 -17.57 2.41
C VAL A 727 -4.49 -18.12 3.20
N ASP A 728 -3.26 -18.00 2.67
CA ASP A 728 -2.04 -18.30 3.43
C ASP A 728 -1.56 -17.06 4.20
N GLU A 729 -0.89 -17.28 5.32
CA GLU A 729 -0.44 -16.25 6.26
C GLU A 729 -1.56 -15.30 6.73
N ALA A 730 -2.78 -15.84 6.93
CA ALA A 730 -3.96 -15.07 7.30
C ALA A 730 -3.83 -14.31 8.64
N GLY A 731 -2.92 -14.74 9.53
CA GLY A 731 -2.62 -14.03 10.77
C GLY A 731 -1.97 -12.66 10.59
N GLN A 732 -1.41 -12.38 9.41
CA GLN A 732 -0.77 -11.09 9.06
C GLN A 732 -1.73 -10.12 8.36
N LEU A 733 -2.95 -10.55 8.05
CA LEU A 733 -3.96 -9.70 7.42
C LEU A 733 -4.90 -9.16 8.49
N ASP A 734 -5.16 -7.85 8.46
CA ASP A 734 -6.29 -7.32 9.23
C ASP A 734 -7.60 -7.91 8.70
N GLU A 735 -8.60 -7.94 9.58
CA GLU A 735 -9.87 -8.56 9.27
C GLU A 735 -10.53 -7.96 8.01
N PRO A 736 -10.68 -6.63 7.86
CA PRO A 736 -11.20 -6.03 6.63
C PRO A 736 -10.46 -6.42 5.35
N SER A 737 -9.12 -6.49 5.39
CA SER A 737 -8.30 -6.92 4.25
C SER A 737 -8.52 -8.40 3.89
N THR A 738 -8.91 -9.23 4.85
CA THR A 738 -9.25 -10.65 4.62
C THR A 738 -10.65 -10.80 3.99
N LEU A 739 -11.57 -9.86 4.22
CA LEU A 739 -12.93 -9.89 3.68
C LEU A 739 -12.96 -9.87 2.14
N GLY A 740 -12.01 -9.17 1.53
CA GLY A 740 -11.87 -9.04 0.07
C GLY A 740 -11.84 -10.40 -0.65
N PRO A 741 -10.82 -11.24 -0.42
CA PRO A 741 -10.74 -12.56 -1.04
C PRO A 741 -11.90 -13.50 -0.64
N ILE A 742 -12.30 -13.56 0.64
CA ILE A 742 -13.34 -14.52 1.06
C ILE A 742 -14.73 -14.18 0.51
N SER A 743 -14.97 -12.95 0.06
CA SER A 743 -16.23 -12.55 -0.58
C SER A 743 -16.49 -13.21 -1.93
N MET A 744 -15.51 -13.92 -2.50
CA MET A 744 -15.58 -14.45 -3.87
C MET A 744 -15.93 -15.95 -3.97
N ALA A 745 -16.10 -16.63 -2.83
CA ALA A 745 -16.43 -18.04 -2.79
C ALA A 745 -17.36 -18.37 -1.61
N PRO A 746 -18.19 -19.43 -1.73
CA PRO A 746 -19.03 -19.90 -0.64
C PRO A 746 -18.23 -20.60 0.47
N LYS A 747 -16.96 -20.95 0.20
CA LYS A 747 -16.09 -21.67 1.13
C LYS A 747 -14.72 -21.01 1.22
N PHE A 748 -14.19 -20.88 2.44
CA PHE A 748 -12.86 -20.33 2.64
C PHE A 748 -12.01 -21.11 3.67
N ILE A 749 -10.71 -21.17 3.43
CA ILE A 749 -9.74 -21.78 4.35
C ILE A 749 -8.72 -20.70 4.70
N LEU A 750 -8.51 -20.50 6.00
CA LEU A 750 -7.48 -19.59 6.49
C LEU A 750 -6.33 -20.40 7.08
N GLY A 751 -5.17 -20.32 6.46
CA GLY A 751 -3.91 -20.85 6.98
C GLY A 751 -3.13 -19.74 7.68
N GLY A 752 -2.84 -19.90 8.97
CA GLY A 752 -2.21 -18.84 9.75
C GLY A 752 -1.51 -19.33 11.00
N ASP A 753 -0.91 -18.36 11.69
CA ASP A 753 -0.40 -18.50 13.06
C ASP A 753 -0.58 -17.17 13.77
N HIS A 754 -1.54 -17.11 14.68
CA HIS A 754 -1.88 -15.90 15.43
C HIS A 754 -0.84 -15.57 16.52
N LEU A 755 0.10 -16.49 16.80
CA LEU A 755 1.20 -16.30 17.74
C LEU A 755 2.48 -15.78 17.05
N GLN A 756 2.46 -15.57 15.74
CA GLN A 756 3.48 -14.84 14.97
C GLN A 756 3.02 -13.41 14.67
N LEU A 757 3.78 -12.66 13.85
CA LEU A 757 3.55 -11.23 13.63
C LEU A 757 2.09 -10.89 13.25
N PRO A 758 1.47 -9.92 13.94
CA PRO A 758 0.13 -9.43 13.63
C PRO A 758 0.13 -8.57 12.36
N PRO A 759 -1.04 -8.12 11.89
CA PRO A 759 -1.14 -7.11 10.84
C PRO A 759 -0.37 -5.84 11.22
N VAL A 760 0.27 -5.21 10.24
CA VAL A 760 1.04 -3.98 10.46
C VAL A 760 0.07 -2.80 10.59
N VAL A 761 -0.04 -2.26 11.80
CA VAL A 761 -0.79 -1.03 12.11
C VAL A 761 0.22 0.08 12.39
N LYS A 762 0.14 1.20 11.64
CA LYS A 762 1.06 2.34 11.80
C LYS A 762 0.71 3.18 13.02
N VAL A 763 -0.57 3.28 13.35
CA VAL A 763 -1.04 4.02 14.52
C VAL A 763 -0.91 3.13 15.74
N GLN A 764 0.24 3.20 16.41
CA GLN A 764 0.36 2.70 17.78
C GLN A 764 -0.37 3.68 18.70
N ASN A 765 -1.67 3.50 18.86
CA ASN A 765 -2.39 4.22 19.90
C ASN A 765 -1.79 3.81 21.24
N GLN A 766 -1.41 4.79 22.06
CA GLN A 766 -0.88 4.57 23.41
C GLN A 766 -1.94 3.96 24.35
N ASP A 767 -3.21 3.91 23.92
CA ASP A 767 -4.30 3.28 24.62
C ASP A 767 -4.69 1.93 23.97
N PRO A 768 -4.41 0.78 24.62
CA PRO A 768 -4.80 -0.56 24.17
C PRO A 768 -6.31 -0.76 24.07
N THR A 769 -7.12 0.13 24.66
CA THR A 769 -8.59 0.09 24.61
C THR A 769 -9.18 0.91 23.46
N SER A 770 -8.34 1.63 22.72
CA SER A 770 -8.77 2.41 21.55
C SER A 770 -9.22 1.50 20.39
N GLU A 771 -10.19 1.98 19.62
CA GLU A 771 -10.73 1.28 18.44
C GLU A 771 -9.64 0.84 17.42
N GLY A 772 -8.47 1.48 17.41
CA GLY A 772 -7.32 1.13 16.56
C GLY A 772 -6.65 -0.21 16.90
N ALA A 773 -6.71 -0.67 18.15
CA ALA A 773 -6.17 -1.97 18.57
C ALA A 773 -6.89 -3.16 17.88
N LEU A 774 -8.11 -2.93 17.38
CA LEU A 774 -8.86 -3.94 16.64
C LEU A 774 -8.15 -4.35 15.33
N LEU A 775 -7.38 -3.46 14.70
CA LEU A 775 -6.69 -3.76 13.44
C LEU A 775 -5.51 -4.73 13.62
N GLU A 776 -5.00 -4.90 14.84
CA GLU A 776 -3.93 -5.85 15.15
C GLU A 776 -4.44 -7.29 15.35
N ARG A 777 -5.75 -7.46 15.54
CA ARG A 777 -6.38 -8.78 15.61
C ARG A 777 -6.86 -9.18 14.22
N SER A 778 -6.21 -10.20 13.65
CA SER A 778 -6.62 -10.75 12.35
C SER A 778 -7.96 -11.48 12.43
N LEU A 779 -8.64 -11.65 11.28
CA LEU A 779 -9.82 -12.52 11.20
C LEU A 779 -9.48 -13.96 11.60
N PHE A 780 -8.27 -14.42 11.27
CA PHE A 780 -7.79 -15.74 11.65
C PHE A 780 -7.73 -15.90 13.17
N GLU A 781 -7.12 -14.94 13.88
CA GLU A 781 -7.02 -14.94 15.34
C GLU A 781 -8.40 -14.92 15.99
N ARG A 782 -9.29 -14.04 15.52
CA ARG A 782 -10.65 -13.95 16.06
C ARG A 782 -11.43 -15.26 15.88
N LEU A 783 -11.46 -15.81 14.68
CA LEU A 783 -12.14 -17.08 14.42
C LEU A 783 -11.44 -18.25 15.13
N PHE A 784 -10.12 -18.20 15.33
CA PHE A 784 -9.41 -19.25 16.06
C PHE A 784 -9.84 -19.30 17.54
N ASP A 785 -10.07 -18.14 18.16
CA ASP A 785 -10.54 -18.05 19.54
C ASP A 785 -12.02 -18.44 19.69
N GLU A 786 -12.84 -18.12 18.68
CA GLU A 786 -14.31 -18.26 18.72
C GLU A 786 -14.81 -19.61 18.17
N ALA A 787 -14.11 -20.23 17.22
CA ALA A 787 -14.61 -21.40 16.50
C ALA A 787 -14.57 -22.69 17.33
N ASP A 788 -15.54 -23.57 17.05
CA ASP A 788 -15.51 -24.95 17.53
C ASP A 788 -14.23 -25.65 17.08
N ARG A 789 -13.67 -26.49 17.97
CA ARG A 789 -12.45 -27.27 17.71
C ARG A 789 -12.50 -28.09 16.42
N GLN A 790 -13.69 -28.45 15.94
CA GLN A 790 -13.88 -29.21 14.70
C GLN A 790 -13.54 -28.40 13.43
N ARG A 791 -13.54 -27.06 13.52
CA ARG A 791 -13.20 -26.15 12.41
C ARG A 791 -11.72 -25.73 12.41
N VAL A 792 -10.91 -26.33 13.30
CA VAL A 792 -9.52 -25.93 13.52
C VAL A 792 -8.60 -27.13 13.48
N SER A 793 -7.65 -27.14 12.53
CA SER A 793 -6.56 -28.11 12.51
C SER A 793 -5.25 -27.44 12.93
N SER A 794 -4.74 -27.78 14.13
CA SER A 794 -3.39 -27.40 14.55
C SER A 794 -2.35 -28.45 14.13
N LEU A 795 -1.23 -27.99 13.59
CA LEU A 795 -0.08 -28.82 13.21
C LEU A 795 0.96 -28.85 14.35
N GLU A 796 1.53 -30.03 14.62
CA GLU A 796 2.43 -30.25 15.77
C GLU A 796 3.88 -30.54 15.36
N ILE A 797 4.07 -31.33 14.29
CA ILE A 797 5.39 -31.80 13.86
C ILE A 797 6.05 -30.72 13.00
N GLN A 798 7.23 -30.26 13.41
CA GLN A 798 8.03 -29.25 12.70
C GLN A 798 9.32 -29.85 12.12
N TYR A 799 9.77 -29.28 10.98
CA TYR A 799 10.88 -29.79 10.18
C TYR A 799 12.12 -28.86 10.13
N ARG A 800 12.07 -27.74 10.87
CA ARG A 800 13.06 -26.65 10.83
C ARG A 800 14.07 -26.73 11.97
N MET A 801 13.60 -26.64 13.20
CA MET A 801 14.43 -26.44 14.39
C MET A 801 14.88 -27.80 14.95
N ASN A 802 16.12 -27.89 15.42
CA ASN A 802 16.50 -29.02 16.28
C ASN A 802 15.79 -28.96 17.64
N THR A 803 15.97 -30.03 18.41
CA THR A 803 15.27 -30.22 19.69
C THR A 803 15.52 -29.05 20.66
N GLU A 804 16.76 -28.64 20.80
CA GLU A 804 17.18 -27.60 21.74
C GLU A 804 16.62 -26.23 21.37
N ILE A 805 16.69 -25.85 20.08
CA ILE A 805 16.12 -24.59 19.59
C ILE A 805 14.60 -24.63 19.73
N GLN A 806 13.94 -25.71 19.28
CA GLN A 806 12.48 -25.80 19.29
C GLN A 806 11.87 -25.78 20.69
N ASN A 807 12.55 -26.33 21.70
CA ASN A 807 12.05 -26.33 23.07
C ASN A 807 11.74 -24.92 23.58
N ILE A 808 12.47 -23.91 23.11
CA ILE A 808 12.29 -22.51 23.50
C ILE A 808 10.94 -21.96 23.04
N PRO A 809 10.66 -21.79 21.72
CA PRO A 809 9.38 -21.25 21.29
C PRO A 809 8.22 -22.19 21.65
N SER A 810 8.43 -23.51 21.65
CA SER A 810 7.38 -24.47 22.06
C SER A 810 6.90 -24.23 23.49
N ARG A 811 7.83 -24.07 24.45
CA ARG A 811 7.49 -23.78 25.85
C ARG A 811 6.91 -22.38 26.02
N LEU A 812 7.57 -21.36 25.46
CA LEU A 812 7.23 -19.97 25.70
C LEU A 812 5.91 -19.53 25.04
N PHE A 813 5.59 -20.07 23.86
CA PHE A 813 4.47 -19.55 23.04
C PHE A 813 3.43 -20.61 22.70
N TYR A 814 3.83 -21.87 22.53
CA TYR A 814 2.93 -22.94 22.06
C TYR A 814 2.58 -23.99 23.13
N GLN A 815 2.78 -23.70 24.41
CA GLN A 815 2.41 -24.59 25.53
C GLN A 815 2.95 -26.03 25.41
N GLY A 816 4.12 -26.21 24.79
CA GLY A 816 4.75 -27.51 24.58
C GLY A 816 4.20 -28.30 23.38
N LEU A 817 3.36 -27.71 22.52
CA LEU A 817 2.73 -28.38 21.38
C LEU A 817 3.70 -28.90 20.32
N LEU A 818 4.80 -28.16 20.07
CA LEU A 818 5.70 -28.45 18.96
C LEU A 818 6.59 -29.66 19.24
N LYS A 819 6.76 -30.51 18.23
CA LYS A 819 7.66 -31.67 18.24
C LYS A 819 8.55 -31.67 16.99
N PRO A 820 9.86 -31.94 17.09
CA PRO A 820 10.70 -32.00 15.91
C PRO A 820 10.46 -33.30 15.16
N SER A 821 10.48 -33.24 13.82
CA SER A 821 10.65 -34.44 13.00
C SER A 821 11.98 -35.13 13.34
N GLN A 822 12.09 -36.43 13.05
CA GLN A 822 13.30 -37.20 13.34
C GLN A 822 14.55 -36.58 12.70
N GLU A 823 14.44 -36.08 11.47
CA GLU A 823 15.55 -35.43 10.76
C GLU A 823 15.95 -34.08 11.40
N ALA A 824 14.97 -33.29 11.82
CA ALA A 824 15.26 -31.99 12.45
C ALA A 824 15.83 -32.16 13.85
N ALA A 825 15.32 -33.13 14.63
CA ALA A 825 15.62 -33.31 16.05
C ALA A 825 17.12 -33.37 16.36
N THR A 826 17.89 -34.06 15.51
CA THR A 826 19.33 -34.30 15.68
C THR A 826 20.19 -33.35 14.85
N ARG A 827 19.61 -32.32 14.23
CA ARG A 827 20.34 -31.39 13.38
C ARG A 827 21.37 -30.61 14.20
N ARG A 828 22.60 -30.58 13.70
CA ARG A 828 23.75 -29.87 14.29
C ARG A 828 24.48 -29.09 13.21
N LEU A 829 25.14 -28.03 13.64
CA LEU A 829 25.93 -27.21 12.77
C LEU A 829 27.12 -28.00 12.22
N LYS A 830 27.39 -27.92 10.91
CA LYS A 830 28.56 -28.56 10.30
C LYS A 830 29.62 -27.48 10.05
N LEU A 831 30.68 -27.47 10.85
CA LEU A 831 31.78 -26.51 10.77
C LEU A 831 33.12 -27.22 10.91
N ASP A 832 34.11 -26.76 10.16
CA ASP A 832 35.51 -27.10 10.40
C ASP A 832 36.17 -25.99 11.24
N LEU A 833 36.35 -26.26 12.54
CA LEU A 833 36.94 -25.30 13.48
C LEU A 833 38.48 -25.30 13.45
N THR A 834 39.12 -26.13 12.62
CA THR A 834 40.59 -26.26 12.59
C THR A 834 41.31 -24.95 12.21
N ASN A 835 40.63 -24.06 11.49
CA ASN A 835 41.19 -22.80 10.99
C ASN A 835 40.86 -21.56 11.85
N SER A 836 40.03 -21.68 12.89
CA SER A 836 39.60 -20.52 13.69
C SER A 836 40.60 -20.16 14.80
N ARG A 837 41.00 -18.89 14.84
CA ARG A 837 42.00 -18.36 15.79
C ARG A 837 41.40 -17.68 17.03
N ASP A 838 40.07 -17.66 17.19
CA ASP A 838 39.39 -17.02 18.33
C ASP A 838 38.74 -18.06 19.26
N PRO A 839 39.39 -18.44 20.38
CA PRO A 839 38.87 -19.45 21.30
C PRO A 839 37.55 -19.06 21.96
N ARG A 840 37.25 -17.76 22.11
CA ARG A 840 35.99 -17.31 22.71
C ARG A 840 34.84 -17.43 21.71
N VAL A 841 35.06 -17.02 20.46
CA VAL A 841 34.07 -17.21 19.40
C VAL A 841 33.87 -18.70 19.10
N ASN A 842 34.92 -19.53 19.14
CA ASN A 842 34.80 -20.99 18.97
C ASN A 842 33.84 -21.64 19.97
N ARG A 843 33.80 -21.16 21.23
CA ARG A 843 32.81 -21.60 22.22
C ARG A 843 31.39 -21.18 21.84
N ILE A 844 31.23 -19.98 21.28
CA ILE A 844 29.93 -19.49 20.82
C ILE A 844 29.45 -20.32 19.63
N ILE A 845 30.33 -20.60 18.65
CA ILE A 845 29.99 -21.27 17.40
C ILE A 845 30.01 -22.81 17.49
N ASP A 846 30.30 -23.38 18.66
CA ASP A 846 30.41 -24.83 18.89
C ASP A 846 29.16 -25.62 18.39
N PRO A 847 29.32 -26.55 17.44
CA PRO A 847 28.24 -27.41 16.95
C PRO A 847 27.45 -28.16 18.02
N GLU A 848 28.09 -28.56 19.12
CA GLU A 848 27.46 -29.32 20.21
C GLU A 848 26.58 -28.45 21.12
N ARG A 849 26.59 -27.13 20.89
CA ARG A 849 25.85 -26.14 21.68
C ARG A 849 24.87 -25.37 20.78
N PRO A 850 23.71 -25.95 20.43
CA PRO A 850 22.78 -25.32 19.47
C PRO A 850 22.25 -23.95 19.89
N VAL A 851 22.17 -23.67 21.19
CA VAL A 851 21.68 -22.39 21.71
C VAL A 851 22.70 -21.80 22.67
N VAL A 852 23.16 -20.58 22.40
CA VAL A 852 24.13 -19.87 23.23
C VAL A 852 23.64 -18.45 23.50
N PHE A 853 23.69 -18.03 24.77
CA PHE A 853 23.53 -16.64 25.16
C PHE A 853 24.92 -16.01 25.41
N VAL A 854 25.22 -14.99 24.62
CA VAL A 854 26.43 -14.17 24.75
C VAL A 854 26.07 -12.94 25.57
N ASP A 855 26.57 -12.96 26.81
CA ASP A 855 26.34 -11.90 27.77
C ASP A 855 27.43 -10.84 27.64
N ILE A 856 27.00 -9.64 27.27
CA ILE A 856 27.88 -8.52 26.95
C ILE A 856 27.58 -7.43 27.98
N ASP A 857 28.59 -6.95 28.70
CA ASP A 857 28.48 -5.87 29.68
C ASP A 857 28.34 -4.50 28.97
N GLY A 858 27.54 -3.57 29.48
CA GLY A 858 27.35 -2.26 28.83
C GLY A 858 26.80 -1.19 29.76
N ALA A 859 27.36 0.03 29.64
CA ALA A 859 27.05 1.20 30.46
C ALA A 859 26.33 2.33 29.69
N GLU A 860 26.07 2.16 28.39
CA GLU A 860 25.47 3.20 27.54
C GLU A 860 23.96 2.99 27.31
N ASN A 861 23.21 4.10 27.33
CA ASN A 861 21.79 4.16 27.01
C ASN A 861 21.61 4.54 25.54
N SER A 862 21.45 3.56 24.66
CA SER A 862 21.24 3.79 23.22
C SER A 862 20.31 2.73 22.60
N LYS A 863 19.67 3.06 21.46
CA LYS A 863 18.89 2.11 20.62
C LYS A 863 19.79 1.26 19.69
N ALA A 864 21.10 1.51 19.69
CA ALA A 864 22.11 0.74 18.97
C ALA A 864 23.33 0.53 19.87
N ARG A 865 23.92 -0.65 19.79
CA ARG A 865 25.00 -1.10 20.65
C ARG A 865 26.22 -1.54 19.84
N PRO A 866 27.28 -0.73 19.80
CA PRO A 866 28.48 -1.00 19.02
C PRO A 866 29.18 -2.32 19.37
N GLU A 867 29.20 -2.70 20.65
CA GLU A 867 29.86 -3.92 21.13
C GLU A 867 29.12 -5.18 20.67
N GLU A 868 27.79 -5.18 20.77
CA GLU A 868 26.96 -6.26 20.21
C GLU A 868 27.13 -6.37 18.71
N ALA A 869 27.16 -5.24 18.00
CA ALA A 869 27.34 -5.23 16.56
C ALA A 869 28.73 -5.77 16.16
N GLU A 870 29.78 -5.42 16.91
CA GLU A 870 31.12 -5.93 16.69
C GLU A 870 31.22 -7.44 16.93
N ILE A 871 30.63 -7.94 18.01
CA ILE A 871 30.60 -9.38 18.32
C ILE A 871 29.80 -10.13 17.24
N ALA A 872 28.66 -9.60 16.79
CA ALA A 872 27.88 -10.18 15.70
C ALA A 872 28.71 -10.30 14.41
N CYS A 873 29.44 -9.25 14.02
CA CYS A 873 30.33 -9.29 12.86
C CYS A 873 31.46 -10.29 13.03
N ARG A 874 32.13 -10.33 14.19
CA ARG A 874 33.22 -11.29 14.48
C ARG A 874 32.76 -12.75 14.41
N ILE A 875 31.58 -13.05 14.95
CA ILE A 875 30.97 -14.38 14.85
C ILE A 875 30.72 -14.73 13.38
N THR A 876 30.14 -13.79 12.63
CA THR A 876 29.81 -13.95 11.21
C THR A 876 31.05 -14.21 10.36
N GLU A 877 32.10 -13.42 10.53
CA GLU A 877 33.40 -13.61 9.87
C GLU A 877 33.99 -14.98 10.18
N THR A 878 33.92 -15.41 11.44
CA THR A 878 34.45 -16.72 11.84
C THR A 878 33.68 -17.86 11.21
N LEU A 879 32.34 -17.77 11.12
CA LEU A 879 31.50 -18.77 10.44
C LEU A 879 31.83 -18.89 8.95
N VAL A 880 31.96 -17.74 8.26
CA VAL A 880 32.31 -17.72 6.82
C VAL A 880 33.72 -18.26 6.59
N ASN A 881 34.70 -17.85 7.41
CA ASN A 881 36.07 -18.36 7.34
C ASN A 881 36.18 -19.86 7.66
N SER A 882 35.19 -20.41 8.37
CA SER A 882 35.08 -21.85 8.67
C SER A 882 34.30 -22.61 7.58
N GLY A 883 34.06 -22.00 6.42
CA GLY A 883 33.50 -22.64 5.22
C GLY A 883 31.99 -22.50 5.04
N MET A 884 31.29 -21.73 5.89
CA MET A 884 29.85 -21.52 5.76
C MET A 884 29.51 -20.55 4.63
N ALA A 885 28.47 -20.85 3.86
CA ALA A 885 28.04 -19.92 2.83
C ALA A 885 27.31 -18.72 3.47
N PRO A 886 27.52 -17.48 2.98
CA PRO A 886 26.87 -16.28 3.54
C PRO A 886 25.35 -16.39 3.66
N HIS A 887 24.68 -16.99 2.67
CA HIS A 887 23.22 -17.15 2.67
C HIS A 887 22.69 -18.14 3.72
N GLU A 888 23.56 -18.90 4.41
CA GLU A 888 23.20 -19.82 5.50
C GLU A 888 23.18 -19.12 6.88
N ILE A 889 23.64 -17.87 6.95
CA ILE A 889 23.71 -17.06 8.16
C ILE A 889 22.66 -15.94 8.09
N GLY A 890 21.99 -15.66 9.21
CA GLY A 890 21.10 -14.52 9.33
C GLY A 890 21.37 -13.74 10.62
N ILE A 891 21.35 -12.41 10.51
CA ILE A 891 21.44 -11.52 11.68
C ILE A 891 20.11 -10.79 11.83
N ILE A 892 19.48 -10.96 12.98
CA ILE A 892 18.18 -10.34 13.30
C ILE A 892 18.38 -9.36 14.44
N THR A 893 17.75 -8.19 14.36
CA THR A 893 17.65 -7.26 15.49
C THR A 893 16.31 -6.54 15.52
N PRO A 894 15.73 -6.25 16.71
CA PRO A 894 14.46 -5.51 16.80
C PRO A 894 14.58 -4.05 16.33
N TYR A 895 15.76 -3.44 16.43
CA TYR A 895 15.94 -2.00 16.25
C TYR A 895 16.64 -1.66 14.93
N ARG A 896 16.01 -0.79 14.12
CA ARG A 896 16.60 -0.29 12.87
C ARG A 896 17.97 0.37 13.08
N ALA A 897 18.14 1.14 14.15
CA ALA A 897 19.42 1.76 14.46
C ALA A 897 20.55 0.72 14.64
N GLN A 898 20.27 -0.41 15.29
CA GLN A 898 21.21 -1.52 15.45
C GLN A 898 21.45 -2.24 14.12
N GLN A 899 20.40 -2.45 13.33
CA GLN A 899 20.48 -3.06 12.00
C GLN A 899 21.42 -2.27 11.09
N SER A 900 21.23 -0.94 11.00
CA SER A 900 22.08 -0.05 10.22
C SER A 900 23.53 -0.08 10.70
N LEU A 901 23.75 -0.12 12.01
CA LEU A 901 25.09 -0.21 12.59
C LEU A 901 25.81 -1.52 12.20
N ILE A 902 25.12 -2.65 12.28
CA ILE A 902 25.66 -3.96 11.88
C ILE A 902 25.94 -3.97 10.37
N ARG A 903 25.01 -3.50 9.53
CA ARG A 903 25.19 -3.41 8.07
C ARG A 903 26.43 -2.60 7.71
N ARG A 904 26.65 -1.43 8.33
CA ARG A 904 27.87 -0.62 8.11
C ARG A 904 29.15 -1.36 8.48
N LYS A 905 29.15 -2.08 9.61
CA LYS A 905 30.31 -2.87 10.05
C LYS A 905 30.58 -4.06 9.11
N LEU A 906 29.54 -4.76 8.63
CA LEU A 906 29.70 -5.83 7.64
C LEU A 906 30.24 -5.31 6.31
N ALA A 907 29.74 -4.16 5.84
CA ALA A 907 30.19 -3.55 4.58
C ALA A 907 31.65 -3.06 4.61
N SER A 908 32.17 -2.74 5.79
CA SER A 908 33.58 -2.37 5.99
C SER A 908 34.50 -3.57 6.20
N GLY A 909 33.95 -4.79 6.32
CA GLY A 909 34.70 -6.03 6.39
C GLY A 909 35.17 -6.56 5.03
N GLY A 910 35.76 -7.76 5.01
CA GLY A 910 36.30 -8.38 3.78
C GLY A 910 35.25 -8.64 2.68
N SER A 911 35.70 -8.82 1.43
CA SER A 911 34.84 -8.97 0.24
C SER A 911 33.83 -10.13 0.29
N HIS A 912 34.05 -11.14 1.13
CA HIS A 912 33.16 -12.31 1.24
C HIS A 912 31.98 -12.09 2.19
N ILE A 913 32.05 -11.14 3.14
CA ILE A 913 30.98 -10.86 4.11
C ILE A 913 30.08 -9.67 3.72
N SER A 914 30.47 -8.89 2.72
CA SER A 914 29.69 -7.74 2.23
C SER A 914 28.34 -8.12 1.61
N SER A 915 28.14 -9.41 1.27
CA SER A 915 26.87 -9.94 0.76
C SER A 915 25.84 -10.26 1.85
N LEU A 916 26.23 -10.20 3.13
CA LEU A 916 25.33 -10.43 4.27
C LEU A 916 24.59 -9.16 4.67
N SER A 917 23.31 -9.30 4.97
CA SER A 917 22.49 -8.26 5.56
C SER A 917 22.07 -8.63 6.99
N ALA A 918 22.01 -7.61 7.85
CA ALA A 918 21.20 -7.68 9.06
C ALA A 918 19.80 -7.17 8.76
N ASP A 919 18.78 -7.83 9.30
CA ASP A 919 17.38 -7.52 9.04
C ASP A 919 16.59 -7.31 10.33
N THR A 920 15.51 -6.54 10.25
CA THR A 920 14.51 -6.50 11.33
C THR A 920 13.70 -7.79 11.36
N VAL A 921 13.05 -8.03 12.50
CA VAL A 921 12.16 -9.19 12.69
C VAL A 921 11.09 -9.28 11.59
N ASP A 922 10.47 -8.15 11.26
CA ASP A 922 9.41 -8.02 10.25
C ASP A 922 9.94 -8.34 8.85
N SER A 923 11.12 -7.81 8.47
CA SER A 923 11.73 -8.04 7.16
C SER A 923 12.23 -9.47 6.97
N PHE A 924 12.58 -10.15 8.06
CA PHE A 924 13.07 -11.54 8.03
C PHE A 924 11.94 -12.59 8.05
N GLN A 925 10.68 -12.15 8.06
CA GLN A 925 9.53 -13.04 8.14
C GLN A 925 9.47 -14.02 6.95
N GLY A 926 9.14 -15.27 7.26
CA GLY A 926 9.12 -16.35 6.26
C GLY A 926 10.51 -16.90 5.90
N GLY A 927 11.58 -16.17 6.22
CA GLY A 927 12.95 -16.64 6.12
C GLY A 927 13.31 -17.70 7.16
N GLU A 928 14.34 -18.48 6.85
CA GLU A 928 15.04 -19.38 7.76
C GLU A 928 16.51 -19.48 7.36
N ARG A 929 17.38 -19.81 8.32
CA ARG A 929 18.83 -19.93 8.12
C ARG A 929 19.39 -21.06 8.96
N GLU A 930 20.56 -21.55 8.58
CA GLU A 930 21.26 -22.56 9.34
C GLU A 930 21.69 -22.01 10.71
N VAL A 931 22.20 -20.78 10.71
CA VAL A 931 22.58 -20.02 11.91
C VAL A 931 21.82 -18.70 11.98
N ILE A 932 21.27 -18.38 13.14
CA ILE A 932 20.71 -17.06 13.45
C ILE A 932 21.47 -16.42 14.61
N ILE A 933 21.88 -15.17 14.40
CA ILE A 933 22.44 -14.28 15.41
C ILE A 933 21.38 -13.22 15.72
N LEU A 934 20.85 -13.22 16.93
CA LEU A 934 19.84 -12.26 17.39
C LEU A 934 20.50 -11.24 18.32
N SER A 935 20.63 -9.99 17.87
CA SER A 935 21.13 -8.86 18.67
C SER A 935 19.96 -8.09 19.28
N LEU A 936 19.86 -8.12 20.62
CA LEU A 936 18.77 -7.51 21.38
C LEU A 936 19.01 -6.01 21.65
N ALA A 937 20.25 -5.54 21.52
CA ALA A 937 20.72 -4.14 21.51
C ALA A 937 20.45 -3.28 22.76
N ARG A 938 19.63 -3.73 23.71
CA ARG A 938 19.27 -2.95 24.92
C ARG A 938 20.11 -3.37 26.13
N SER A 939 20.53 -2.36 26.88
CA SER A 939 21.38 -2.44 28.07
C SER A 939 20.81 -1.69 29.27
N ASP A 940 19.65 -1.03 29.11
CA ASP A 940 19.02 -0.14 30.09
C ASP A 940 17.69 -0.69 30.63
N SER A 941 16.82 -1.18 29.74
CA SER A 941 15.51 -1.73 30.08
C SER A 941 14.95 -2.62 28.97
N VAL A 942 14.11 -3.58 29.36
CA VAL A 942 13.28 -4.32 28.40
C VAL A 942 12.04 -3.50 28.08
N THR A 943 11.94 -3.00 26.86
CA THR A 943 10.78 -2.24 26.37
C THR A 943 9.61 -3.17 26.05
N THR A 944 8.39 -2.62 26.02
CA THR A 944 7.19 -3.33 25.53
C THR A 944 7.39 -3.86 24.11
N PHE A 945 8.07 -3.09 23.25
CA PHE A 945 8.43 -3.49 21.89
C PHE A 945 9.39 -4.70 21.86
N LEU A 946 10.40 -4.73 22.73
CA LEU A 946 11.33 -5.86 22.84
C LEU A 946 10.65 -7.10 23.45
N ALA A 947 9.71 -6.88 24.39
CA ALA A 947 8.92 -7.90 25.05
C ALA A 947 7.69 -8.38 24.24
N ASP A 948 7.51 -7.89 23.01
CA ASP A 948 6.46 -8.37 22.12
C ASP A 948 6.65 -9.87 21.86
N LYS A 949 5.70 -10.67 22.37
CA LYS A 949 5.75 -12.13 22.29
C LYS A 949 5.74 -12.63 20.85
N LYS A 950 4.97 -12.00 19.95
CA LYS A 950 4.81 -12.40 18.54
C LYS A 950 6.12 -12.16 17.77
N ARG A 951 6.76 -11.00 17.95
CA ARG A 951 8.07 -10.65 17.36
C ARG A 951 9.19 -11.55 17.91
N LEU A 952 9.22 -11.77 19.22
CA LEU A 952 10.23 -12.64 19.84
C LEU A 952 10.09 -14.09 19.36
N ASN A 953 8.87 -14.62 19.30
CA ASN A 953 8.59 -15.95 18.76
C ASN A 953 9.08 -16.09 17.30
N VAL A 954 8.78 -15.10 16.45
CA VAL A 954 9.28 -15.07 15.07
C VAL A 954 10.80 -15.07 15.05
N SER A 955 11.48 -14.31 15.90
CA SER A 955 12.94 -14.21 15.92
C SER A 955 13.61 -15.53 16.34
N LEU A 956 13.09 -16.16 17.39
CA LEU A 956 13.63 -17.39 17.97
C LEU A 956 13.42 -18.62 17.07
N SER A 957 12.43 -18.58 16.17
CA SER A 957 12.03 -19.71 15.32
C SER A 957 12.63 -19.69 13.90
N ARG A 958 13.64 -18.83 13.63
CA ARG A 958 14.30 -18.73 12.31
C ARG A 958 15.51 -19.65 12.13
N ALA A 959 16.10 -20.11 13.22
CA ALA A 959 17.28 -20.96 13.19
C ALA A 959 16.92 -22.42 12.90
N ARG A 960 17.72 -23.10 12.07
CA ARG A 960 17.62 -24.55 11.88
C ARG A 960 18.49 -25.33 12.87
N SER A 961 19.76 -24.93 12.98
CA SER A 961 20.77 -25.71 13.72
C SER A 961 21.41 -24.94 14.86
N LYS A 962 21.56 -23.60 14.72
CA LYS A 962 22.18 -22.80 15.76
C LYS A 962 21.54 -21.43 15.95
N LEU A 963 21.27 -21.09 17.21
CA LEU A 963 20.72 -19.83 17.66
C LEU A 963 21.69 -19.16 18.65
N ILE A 964 22.15 -17.96 18.32
CA ILE A 964 23.05 -17.17 19.14
C ILE A 964 22.32 -15.90 19.56
N LEU A 965 22.16 -15.70 20.87
CA LEU A 965 21.50 -14.53 21.45
C LEU A 965 22.57 -13.58 22.00
N LEU A 966 22.58 -12.33 21.55
CA LEU A 966 23.47 -11.28 22.08
C LEU A 966 22.64 -10.30 22.91
N GLY A 967 23.09 -9.98 24.12
CA GLY A 967 22.39 -9.02 24.97
C GLY A 967 23.05 -8.77 26.31
N HIS A 968 22.42 -7.91 27.13
CA HIS A 968 22.85 -7.64 28.49
C HIS A 968 22.02 -8.44 29.51
N GLY A 969 22.61 -9.50 30.06
CA GLY A 969 21.90 -10.48 30.89
C GLY A 969 21.23 -9.92 32.15
N PRO A 970 21.85 -9.01 32.92
CA PRO A 970 21.21 -8.38 34.08
C PRO A 970 19.88 -7.70 33.73
N VAL A 971 19.86 -6.83 32.70
CA VAL A 971 18.66 -6.11 32.27
C VAL A 971 17.60 -7.03 31.68
N LEU A 972 18.01 -8.00 30.85
CA LEU A 972 17.05 -8.94 30.27
C LEU A 972 16.33 -9.76 31.34
N ARG A 973 16.99 -10.14 32.44
CA ARG A 973 16.37 -10.92 33.52
C ARG A 973 15.36 -10.15 34.35
N GLU A 974 15.31 -8.82 34.27
CA GLU A 974 14.30 -8.02 34.95
C GLU A 974 12.89 -8.28 34.39
N HIS A 975 12.80 -8.71 33.13
CA HIS A 975 11.53 -9.02 32.50
C HIS A 975 11.21 -10.53 32.56
N PRO A 976 10.03 -10.97 33.05
CA PRO A 976 9.71 -12.39 33.24
C PRO A 976 9.90 -13.26 31.99
N LEU A 977 9.47 -12.78 30.82
CA LEU A 977 9.63 -13.50 29.54
C LEU A 977 11.09 -13.81 29.20
N PHE A 978 11.98 -12.85 29.46
CA PHE A 978 13.40 -13.00 29.15
C PHE A 978 14.14 -13.76 30.26
N ALA A 979 13.73 -13.63 31.51
CA ALA A 979 14.21 -14.51 32.59
C ALA A 979 13.93 -15.99 32.28
N GLU A 980 12.73 -16.30 31.78
CA GLU A 980 12.35 -17.64 31.35
C GLU A 980 13.12 -18.08 30.09
N LEU A 981 13.27 -17.19 29.09
CA LEU A 981 14.08 -17.46 27.89
C LEU A 981 15.52 -17.84 28.24
N LEU A 982 16.17 -17.08 29.12
CA LEU A 982 17.57 -17.26 29.50
C LEU A 982 17.78 -18.41 30.50
N GLN A 983 16.70 -19.00 31.04
CA GLN A 983 16.78 -20.07 32.02
C GLN A 983 17.36 -21.35 31.39
N GLY A 984 18.50 -21.79 31.91
CA GLY A 984 19.16 -23.03 31.47
C GLY A 984 19.93 -22.90 30.14
N LEU A 985 20.01 -21.71 29.56
CA LEU A 985 20.87 -21.46 28.40
C LEU A 985 22.34 -21.39 28.81
N GLU A 986 23.20 -21.86 27.92
CA GLU A 986 24.63 -21.67 28.10
C GLU A 986 25.00 -20.20 27.97
N ARG A 987 25.77 -19.69 28.94
CA ARG A 987 26.23 -18.30 29.00
C ARG A 987 27.71 -18.19 28.68
N VAL A 988 28.03 -17.44 27.63
CA VAL A 988 29.40 -17.01 27.32
C VAL A 988 29.51 -15.53 27.64
N LYS A 989 30.40 -15.16 28.58
CA LYS A 989 30.66 -13.75 28.90
C LYS A 989 31.71 -13.19 27.95
N MET A 990 31.42 -12.08 27.29
CA MET A 990 32.32 -11.41 26.34
C MET A 990 32.87 -10.10 26.88
#